data_AF-C3XS70-F1
#
_entry.id   AF-C3XS70-F1
#
_cell.length_a   1.000
_cell.length_b   1.000
_cell.length_c   1.000
_cell.angle_alpha   90.00
_cell.angle_beta   90.00
_cell.angle_gamma   90.00
#
_symmetry.space_group_name_H-M   'P 1'
#
loop_
_entity.id
_entity.type
_entity.pdbx_description
1 polymer ?
#
loop_
_entity_poly.entity_id
_entity_poly.type
_entity_poly.pdbx_seq_one_letter_code
_entity_poly.pdbx_strand_id
1 'polypeptide(L)'
;MRPLVLLGLAAVLQVAYAQVGYNVLYNWRDKVHDQGPNVCAVEVVEDTNKQYWTSCRTFWNRQICERQTNTAGPAGLAPQWDRKAQYNRMIRYECCTGYGEIPGEKGCTTELPLKNIPATLEDTGADTMLLYTTRAGLTDQLENEGAFTVFAPSNEAWAELPQEVIDALVSNVNVELRNALLYHMAEGVEEINDFANDRMLRTMYRNSPMRINNYADSAIQGEGPFTLFAPTNEAFNKIPPETLNRILGDADSLDALLKYHILDYGFCSAFITRRHKLRTMEGSRVNVSCGRGEVGDEFRVNQEVKIVESDIVTDNGIIHVIDSVLIPNAAKNVAEMSETVAPPKINEYLSSSGLIDEMAEGGPWTILAPTDQAFEALPADVVSRLGSDTAFQKEVLSRHIVEGQLTGRKLIEGQELQSIDGETTLRTSLYRKTFCIDNACAYKGDHEANNGAVILIDKVLLPAEGSLWDLINQDGSFRSVPFSTTLHKSSLALPDKSSLNPAVFTVFAPTNEAFENLPAGTLDELLASSEDLTNLLQYHVIGQMWHRKAMRPNIKYRLPSVQGRKLEMIRAKEEGSNEYVVTINGKAKITQGETLATNGLLHVIDQVLIPGQKGSANGEGDGEGGNNLISVINGGRETIGGGAGEGGSVSVSVGEGAGGEGSVIVGEGEGASNVVTGDGGPRVIKVTSRVTLPGSGPSIWDSIDQDADFSILKSAISTAQLEDMLDRPGTYTFFAPTDRAFNALPEDALPNLLANPEQLSEILEYHVVENVLNSKAVSPGVAIPLATLQGGQVTVRNVNGVVTVNSATVERADLINTNGIIHVIDKVLIP
;
A
#
# COMPACT_ATOMS: atom_id res chain seq x y z
N MET A 1 15.87 -51.58 16.51
CA MET A 1 14.56 -51.36 17.17
C MET A 1 14.40 -49.93 17.74
N ARG A 2 14.82 -48.87 17.02
CA ARG A 2 14.61 -47.47 17.45
C ARG A 2 14.21 -46.42 16.38
N PRO A 3 14.03 -46.72 15.07
CA PRO A 3 13.45 -45.73 14.14
C PRO A 3 11.95 -45.93 13.84
N LEU A 4 11.37 -47.10 14.17
CA LEU A 4 9.95 -47.40 13.89
C LEU A 4 8.96 -46.90 14.96
N VAL A 5 9.44 -46.59 16.18
CA VAL A 5 8.58 -46.14 17.30
C VAL A 5 8.29 -44.63 17.23
N LEU A 6 9.17 -43.84 16.59
CA LEU A 6 9.01 -42.39 16.46
C LEU A 6 8.04 -41.98 15.34
N LEU A 7 7.95 -42.76 14.25
CA LEU A 7 6.94 -42.55 13.20
C LEU A 7 5.52 -42.88 13.68
N GLY A 8 5.37 -43.85 14.58
CA GLY A 8 4.08 -44.21 15.18
C GLY A 8 3.54 -43.15 16.14
N LEU A 9 4.39 -42.48 16.91
CA LEU A 9 3.97 -41.44 17.86
C LEU A 9 3.59 -40.11 17.18
N ALA A 10 4.24 -39.78 16.05
CA ALA A 10 3.86 -38.60 15.25
C ALA A 10 2.49 -38.79 14.55
N ALA A 11 2.20 -40.00 14.06
CA ALA A 11 0.91 -40.32 13.45
C ALA A 11 -0.25 -40.34 14.48
N VAL A 12 0.00 -40.84 15.70
CA VAL A 12 -1.02 -40.85 16.76
C VAL A 12 -1.29 -39.44 17.32
N LEU A 13 -0.30 -38.54 17.35
CA LEU A 13 -0.51 -37.14 17.73
C LEU A 13 -1.19 -36.32 16.62
N GLN A 14 -0.97 -36.62 15.34
CA GLN A 14 -1.72 -36.01 14.24
C GLN A 14 -3.18 -36.49 14.17
N VAL A 15 -3.46 -37.77 14.47
CA VAL A 15 -4.83 -38.30 14.51
C VAL A 15 -5.57 -37.84 15.79
N ALA A 16 -4.90 -37.69 16.93
CA ALA A 16 -5.53 -37.17 18.14
C ALA A 16 -5.85 -35.67 18.07
N TYR A 17 -5.06 -34.86 17.35
CA TYR A 17 -5.42 -33.46 17.07
C TYR A 17 -6.51 -33.33 16.00
N ALA A 18 -6.63 -34.30 15.08
CA ALA A 18 -7.73 -34.36 14.12
C ALA A 18 -9.05 -34.82 14.77
N GLN A 19 -9.04 -35.75 15.73
CA GLN A 19 -10.27 -36.29 16.31
C GLN A 19 -10.92 -35.40 17.40
N VAL A 20 -10.16 -34.54 18.08
CA VAL A 20 -10.72 -33.62 19.10
C VAL A 20 -11.35 -32.38 18.45
N GLY A 21 -10.91 -32.01 17.24
CA GLY A 21 -11.54 -30.95 16.44
C GLY A 21 -12.77 -31.39 15.63
N TYR A 22 -12.91 -32.69 15.33
CA TYR A 22 -13.98 -33.17 14.44
C TYR A 22 -15.26 -33.66 15.14
N ASN A 23 -15.22 -33.98 16.43
CA ASN A 23 -16.37 -34.60 17.13
C ASN A 23 -17.31 -33.64 17.89
N VAL A 24 -17.21 -32.33 17.66
CA VAL A 24 -18.12 -31.35 18.29
C VAL A 24 -19.02 -30.61 17.29
N LEU A 25 -18.75 -30.77 15.99
CA LEU A 25 -19.56 -30.23 14.90
C LEU A 25 -20.93 -30.90 14.74
N TYR A 26 -21.16 -32.08 15.34
CA TYR A 26 -22.32 -32.92 15.00
C TYR A 26 -23.56 -32.74 15.88
N ASN A 27 -23.46 -32.22 17.10
CA ASN A 27 -24.57 -32.34 18.07
C ASN A 27 -25.68 -31.27 17.98
N TRP A 28 -25.58 -30.29 17.08
CA TRP A 28 -26.61 -29.24 16.93
C TRP A 28 -27.23 -29.18 15.53
N ARG A 29 -26.53 -29.68 14.49
CA ARG A 29 -27.13 -29.93 13.17
C ARG A 29 -28.37 -30.81 13.29
N ASP A 30 -28.31 -31.82 14.15
CA ASP A 30 -29.45 -32.70 14.45
C ASP A 30 -30.62 -31.98 15.14
N LYS A 31 -30.37 -30.94 15.96
CA LYS A 31 -31.43 -30.21 16.69
C LYS A 31 -32.19 -29.18 15.84
N VAL A 32 -31.53 -28.59 14.84
CA VAL A 32 -32.18 -27.72 13.84
C VAL A 32 -32.88 -28.56 12.78
N HIS A 33 -32.26 -29.66 12.33
CA HIS A 33 -32.93 -30.65 11.48
C HIS A 33 -34.15 -31.26 12.19
N ASP A 34 -34.11 -31.41 13.51
CA ASP A 34 -35.27 -31.79 14.33
C ASP A 34 -36.39 -30.73 14.34
N GLN A 35 -36.18 -29.49 13.90
CA GLN A 35 -37.25 -28.48 13.73
C GLN A 35 -37.88 -28.54 12.33
N GLY A 36 -37.21 -29.17 11.35
CA GLY A 36 -37.66 -29.33 9.97
C GLY A 36 -36.74 -28.65 8.95
N PRO A 37 -36.99 -28.81 7.63
CA PRO A 37 -36.18 -28.20 6.58
C PRO A 37 -36.28 -26.66 6.59
N ASN A 38 -35.24 -25.99 6.12
CA ASN A 38 -35.14 -24.53 5.96
C ASN A 38 -35.43 -23.69 7.23
N VAL A 39 -35.15 -24.26 8.40
CA VAL A 39 -35.25 -23.57 9.71
C VAL A 39 -33.87 -23.03 10.12
N CYS A 40 -33.83 -21.74 10.44
CA CYS A 40 -32.65 -21.00 10.90
C CYS A 40 -32.77 -20.71 12.42
N ALA A 41 -31.64 -20.52 13.09
CA ALA A 41 -31.60 -20.24 14.53
C ALA A 41 -31.10 -18.83 14.82
N VAL A 42 -31.77 -18.17 15.77
CA VAL A 42 -31.53 -16.79 16.17
C VAL A 42 -31.11 -16.76 17.64
N GLU A 43 -29.87 -16.34 17.89
CA GLU A 43 -29.34 -16.10 19.24
C GLU A 43 -29.68 -14.67 19.67
N VAL A 44 -30.35 -14.53 20.82
CA VAL A 44 -30.79 -13.23 21.35
C VAL A 44 -30.00 -12.90 22.61
N VAL A 45 -29.42 -11.70 22.69
CA VAL A 45 -28.70 -11.21 23.88
C VAL A 45 -29.64 -10.39 24.76
N GLU A 46 -29.86 -10.85 26.00
CA GLU A 46 -30.73 -10.17 26.98
C GLU A 46 -30.28 -8.72 27.25
N ASP A 47 -31.25 -7.84 27.52
CA ASP A 47 -31.09 -6.37 27.68
C ASP A 47 -30.55 -5.61 26.46
N THR A 48 -30.62 -6.20 25.26
CA THR A 48 -30.30 -5.53 23.99
C THR A 48 -31.34 -5.86 22.91
N ASN A 49 -31.45 -5.00 21.89
CA ASN A 49 -32.22 -5.30 20.67
C ASN A 49 -31.41 -6.14 19.65
N LYS A 50 -30.24 -6.68 20.02
CA LYS A 50 -29.33 -7.36 19.09
C LYS A 50 -29.68 -8.85 18.96
N GLN A 51 -29.83 -9.30 17.73
CA GLN A 51 -30.09 -10.69 17.33
C GLN A 51 -28.94 -11.16 16.44
N TYR A 52 -28.43 -12.36 16.69
CA TYR A 52 -27.36 -12.97 15.91
C TYR A 52 -27.92 -14.17 15.15
N TRP A 53 -27.94 -14.07 13.83
CA TRP A 53 -28.40 -15.14 12.94
C TRP A 53 -27.26 -16.15 12.76
N THR A 54 -27.39 -17.33 13.36
CA THR A 54 -26.31 -18.32 13.32
C THR A 54 -26.51 -19.29 12.17
N SER A 55 -25.87 -19.02 11.03
CA SER A 55 -25.62 -20.00 9.96
C SER A 55 -24.20 -20.62 10.07
N CYS A 56 -23.28 -20.01 10.83
CA CYS A 56 -21.92 -20.52 11.07
C CYS A 56 -21.92 -21.73 12.03
N ARG A 57 -21.61 -22.92 11.49
CA ARG A 57 -21.74 -24.28 12.06
C ARG A 57 -21.00 -24.64 13.37
N THR A 58 -20.57 -23.70 14.21
CA THR A 58 -19.96 -24.02 15.52
C THR A 58 -20.28 -22.99 16.61
N PHE A 59 -20.86 -23.45 17.73
CA PHE A 59 -20.99 -22.64 18.95
C PHE A 59 -20.40 -23.38 20.17
N TRP A 60 -19.68 -22.62 21.00
CA TRP A 60 -19.21 -23.02 22.34
C TRP A 60 -19.53 -21.90 23.33
N ASN A 61 -19.86 -22.25 24.59
CA ASN A 61 -19.97 -21.28 25.68
C ASN A 61 -18.73 -20.37 25.72
N ARG A 62 -18.89 -19.08 25.45
CA ARG A 62 -17.79 -18.12 25.39
C ARG A 62 -18.19 -16.78 25.99
N GLN A 63 -17.18 -16.03 26.43
CA GLN A 63 -17.34 -14.61 26.73
C GLN A 63 -17.25 -13.82 25.40
N ILE A 64 -18.24 -12.99 25.10
CA ILE A 64 -18.24 -12.09 23.94
C ILE A 64 -17.92 -10.69 24.48
N CYS A 65 -16.82 -10.09 24.01
CA CYS A 65 -16.38 -8.76 24.40
C CYS A 65 -16.40 -8.54 25.93
N GLU A 66 -15.81 -9.49 26.66
CA GLU A 66 -15.70 -9.52 28.12
C GLU A 66 -17.02 -9.73 28.90
N ARG A 67 -18.16 -9.97 28.24
CA ARG A 67 -19.43 -10.35 28.87
C ARG A 67 -19.65 -11.87 28.88
N GLN A 68 -20.11 -12.41 30.01
CA GLN A 68 -20.57 -13.80 30.09
C GLN A 68 -21.96 -13.94 29.46
N THR A 69 -22.18 -14.96 28.63
CA THR A 69 -23.50 -15.30 28.05
C THR A 69 -24.45 -16.00 29.03
N ASN A 70 -24.29 -15.78 30.35
CA ASN A 70 -25.18 -16.33 31.37
C ASN A 70 -25.33 -15.33 32.54
N THR A 71 -26.55 -14.88 32.79
CA THR A 71 -26.99 -14.64 34.17
C THR A 71 -28.21 -15.52 34.42
N ALA A 72 -28.13 -16.30 35.49
CA ALA A 72 -29.24 -17.13 35.95
C ALA A 72 -30.51 -16.29 36.05
N GLY A 73 -31.63 -16.81 35.53
CA GLY A 73 -32.95 -16.25 35.78
C GLY A 73 -33.19 -16.04 37.28
N PRO A 74 -34.15 -15.18 37.66
CA PRO A 74 -34.33 -14.71 39.03
C PRO A 74 -34.29 -15.86 40.03
N ALA A 75 -33.39 -15.75 41.00
CA ALA A 75 -33.11 -16.78 41.97
C ALA A 75 -34.36 -17.12 42.79
N GLY A 76 -34.98 -18.26 42.47
CA GLY A 76 -35.99 -18.90 43.30
C GLY A 76 -37.18 -19.38 42.49
N LEU A 77 -37.33 -20.71 42.44
CA LEU A 77 -38.57 -21.49 42.16
C LEU A 77 -38.42 -22.64 41.12
N ALA A 78 -37.24 -23.22 40.88
CA ALA A 78 -37.11 -24.49 40.15
C ALA A 78 -36.77 -25.67 41.10
N PRO A 79 -37.51 -26.80 41.09
CA PRO A 79 -37.25 -27.95 41.96
C PRO A 79 -35.96 -28.72 41.63
N GLN A 80 -35.34 -29.29 42.66
CA GLN A 80 -33.96 -29.81 42.71
C GLN A 80 -33.65 -31.06 41.84
N TRP A 81 -34.60 -31.59 41.07
CA TRP A 81 -34.41 -32.87 40.34
C TRP A 81 -34.33 -32.74 38.81
N ASP A 82 -34.49 -31.54 38.26
CA ASP A 82 -34.27 -31.28 36.84
C ASP A 82 -33.10 -30.31 36.60
N ARG A 83 -31.88 -30.84 36.71
CA ARG A 83 -30.64 -30.13 36.33
C ARG A 83 -30.45 -30.02 34.80
N LYS A 84 -31.38 -30.52 33.97
CA LYS A 84 -31.36 -30.32 32.52
C LYS A 84 -32.19 -29.10 32.08
N ALA A 85 -33.13 -28.62 32.91
CA ALA A 85 -33.92 -27.43 32.64
C ALA A 85 -33.23 -26.08 32.98
N GLN A 86 -32.09 -26.08 33.69
CA GLN A 86 -31.35 -24.86 34.06
C GLN A 86 -30.59 -24.21 32.88
N TYR A 87 -30.58 -24.86 31.71
CA TYR A 87 -29.94 -24.38 30.47
C TYR A 87 -30.97 -24.26 29.34
N ASN A 88 -32.14 -23.67 29.61
CA ASN A 88 -33.12 -23.42 28.56
C ASN A 88 -32.69 -22.18 27.76
N ARG A 89 -32.11 -22.48 26.60
CA ARG A 89 -31.39 -21.64 25.65
C ARG A 89 -32.29 -20.54 25.06
N MET A 90 -31.80 -19.32 24.93
CA MET A 90 -32.41 -18.30 24.05
C MET A 90 -31.91 -18.51 22.62
N ILE A 91 -32.45 -19.56 21.98
CA ILE A 91 -32.40 -19.75 20.54
C ILE A 91 -33.85 -19.72 20.06
N ARG A 92 -34.22 -18.74 19.24
CA ARG A 92 -35.49 -18.81 18.49
C ARG A 92 -35.23 -19.52 17.16
N TYR A 93 -36.23 -20.23 16.66
CA TYR A 93 -36.17 -20.91 15.37
C TYR A 93 -37.17 -20.22 14.44
N GLU A 94 -36.68 -19.76 13.30
CA GLU A 94 -37.47 -19.02 12.30
C GLU A 94 -37.13 -19.55 10.91
N CYS A 95 -37.98 -19.28 9.91
CA CYS A 95 -37.67 -19.67 8.54
C CYS A 95 -36.46 -18.92 8.00
N CYS A 96 -35.59 -19.66 7.33
CA CYS A 96 -34.54 -19.04 6.55
C CYS A 96 -35.15 -18.19 5.42
N THR A 97 -34.48 -17.11 5.03
CA THR A 97 -34.93 -16.18 3.99
C THR A 97 -35.36 -16.92 2.72
N GLY A 98 -36.54 -16.60 2.20
CA GLY A 98 -37.14 -17.24 1.02
C GLY A 98 -38.11 -18.41 1.31
N TYR A 99 -38.23 -18.84 2.57
CA TYR A 99 -39.10 -19.96 2.96
C TYR A 99 -40.14 -19.54 4.00
N GLY A 100 -41.28 -20.23 4.01
CA GLY A 100 -42.39 -20.04 4.93
C GLY A 100 -42.86 -21.35 5.56
N GLU A 101 -43.71 -21.23 6.59
CA GLU A 101 -44.30 -22.38 7.27
C GLU A 101 -45.64 -22.77 6.63
N ILE A 102 -45.89 -24.07 6.45
CA ILE A 102 -47.21 -24.60 6.11
C ILE A 102 -47.90 -25.10 7.40
N PRO A 103 -49.12 -24.63 7.74
CA PRO A 103 -49.83 -25.09 8.92
C PRO A 103 -50.02 -26.62 8.95
N GLY A 104 -49.39 -27.29 9.92
CA GLY A 104 -49.46 -28.74 10.10
C GLY A 104 -48.24 -29.51 9.57
N GLU A 105 -47.32 -28.86 8.86
CA GLU A 105 -46.02 -29.41 8.49
C GLU A 105 -44.91 -28.95 9.44
N LYS A 106 -43.82 -29.71 9.49
CA LYS A 106 -42.72 -29.47 10.42
C LYS A 106 -41.58 -28.76 9.69
N GLY A 107 -41.28 -27.52 10.07
CA GLY A 107 -40.26 -26.67 9.47
C GLY A 107 -40.81 -25.71 8.42
N CYS A 108 -39.92 -25.17 7.59
CA CYS A 108 -40.24 -24.18 6.57
C CYS A 108 -40.25 -24.85 5.19
N THR A 109 -41.34 -25.58 4.94
CA THR A 109 -41.50 -26.49 3.80
C THR A 109 -42.09 -25.82 2.56
N THR A 110 -42.66 -24.61 2.68
CA THR A 110 -43.05 -23.83 1.50
C THR A 110 -41.95 -22.86 1.15
N GLU A 111 -41.61 -22.79 -0.13
CA GLU A 111 -40.99 -21.60 -0.69
C GLU A 111 -42.07 -20.49 -0.69
N LEU A 112 -41.69 -19.25 -0.34
CA LEU A 112 -42.62 -18.13 -0.46
C LEU A 112 -42.93 -17.92 -1.96
N PRO A 113 -44.21 -17.71 -2.34
CA PRO A 113 -44.57 -17.58 -3.75
C PRO A 113 -43.86 -16.39 -4.40
N LEU A 114 -43.27 -16.64 -5.57
CA LEU A 114 -42.44 -15.72 -6.33
C LEU A 114 -43.29 -14.54 -6.86
N LYS A 115 -42.72 -13.33 -6.79
CA LYS A 115 -43.38 -12.08 -7.16
C LYS A 115 -42.97 -11.63 -8.57
N ASN A 116 -43.85 -10.90 -9.25
CA ASN A 116 -43.55 -10.28 -10.54
C ASN A 116 -42.55 -9.12 -10.39
N ILE A 117 -41.93 -8.64 -11.47
CA ILE A 117 -40.91 -7.58 -11.42
C ILE A 117 -41.39 -6.35 -10.60
N PRO A 118 -42.61 -5.81 -10.80
CA PRO A 118 -43.07 -4.68 -9.98
C PRO A 118 -43.15 -4.97 -8.48
N ALA A 119 -43.69 -6.13 -8.09
CA ALA A 119 -43.74 -6.53 -6.69
C ALA A 119 -42.34 -6.86 -6.12
N THR A 120 -41.40 -7.28 -6.97
CA THR A 120 -39.99 -7.45 -6.57
C THR A 120 -39.28 -6.10 -6.42
N LEU A 121 -39.55 -5.10 -7.27
CA LEU A 121 -39.01 -3.73 -7.11
C LEU A 121 -39.44 -3.11 -5.78
N GLU A 122 -40.70 -3.33 -5.37
CA GLU A 122 -41.24 -2.91 -4.07
C GLU A 122 -40.48 -3.60 -2.91
N ASP A 123 -40.31 -4.92 -2.98
CA ASP A 123 -39.59 -5.67 -1.95
C ASP A 123 -38.09 -5.32 -1.86
N THR A 124 -37.46 -4.96 -2.98
CA THR A 124 -36.04 -4.53 -3.01
C THR A 124 -35.83 -3.08 -2.58
N GLY A 125 -36.90 -2.35 -2.23
CA GLY A 125 -36.81 -0.93 -1.87
C GLY A 125 -36.47 -0.01 -3.04
N ALA A 126 -36.67 -0.46 -4.29
CA ALA A 126 -36.45 0.33 -5.51
C ALA A 126 -37.72 1.13 -5.88
N ASP A 127 -38.31 1.81 -4.90
CA ASP A 127 -39.61 2.46 -4.98
C ASP A 127 -39.69 3.52 -6.10
N THR A 128 -38.58 4.26 -6.30
CA THR A 128 -38.49 5.30 -7.33
C THR A 128 -38.50 4.70 -8.74
N MET A 129 -37.81 3.57 -8.92
CA MET A 129 -37.82 2.82 -10.18
C MET A 129 -39.23 2.27 -10.47
N LEU A 130 -39.91 1.72 -9.45
CA LEU A 130 -41.28 1.22 -9.56
C LEU A 130 -42.27 2.36 -9.94
N LEU A 131 -42.14 3.51 -9.30
CA LEU A 131 -42.94 4.70 -9.60
C LEU A 131 -42.76 5.16 -11.06
N TYR A 132 -41.53 5.27 -11.55
CA TYR A 132 -41.26 5.74 -12.90
C TYR A 132 -41.63 4.71 -13.97
N THR A 133 -41.42 3.43 -13.70
CA THR A 133 -41.91 2.33 -14.55
C THR A 133 -43.43 2.37 -14.71
N THR A 134 -44.15 2.67 -13.62
CA THR A 134 -45.60 2.86 -13.64
C THR A 134 -46.00 4.08 -14.48
N ARG A 135 -45.31 5.21 -14.32
CA ARG A 135 -45.59 6.44 -15.09
C ARG A 135 -45.29 6.30 -16.59
N ALA A 136 -44.30 5.49 -16.95
CA ALA A 136 -43.90 5.23 -18.34
C ALA A 136 -44.75 4.14 -19.02
N GLY A 137 -45.73 3.57 -18.32
CA GLY A 137 -46.61 2.51 -18.85
C GLY A 137 -45.87 1.21 -19.15
N LEU A 138 -44.85 0.86 -18.36
CA LEU A 138 -44.08 -0.38 -18.49
C LEU A 138 -44.57 -1.52 -17.58
N THR A 139 -45.46 -1.22 -16.62
CA THR A 139 -45.92 -2.19 -15.61
C THR A 139 -46.54 -3.43 -16.23
N ASP A 140 -47.56 -3.29 -17.09
CA ASP A 140 -48.26 -4.44 -17.69
C ASP A 140 -47.31 -5.37 -18.46
N GLN A 141 -46.32 -4.78 -19.16
CA GLN A 141 -45.28 -5.51 -19.90
C GLN A 141 -44.39 -6.30 -18.93
N LEU A 142 -43.89 -5.66 -17.86
CA LEU A 142 -43.04 -6.30 -16.86
C LEU A 142 -43.77 -7.27 -15.93
N GLU A 143 -45.10 -7.21 -15.88
CA GLU A 143 -45.95 -8.16 -15.15
C GLU A 143 -46.31 -9.39 -15.99
N ASN A 144 -46.61 -9.23 -17.29
CA ASN A 144 -47.31 -10.26 -18.04
C ASN A 144 -46.57 -10.75 -19.29
N GLU A 145 -45.50 -10.10 -19.72
CA GLU A 145 -44.84 -10.40 -20.99
C GLU A 145 -43.38 -10.82 -20.78
N GLY A 146 -42.92 -11.85 -21.48
CA GLY A 146 -41.48 -12.16 -21.63
C GLY A 146 -40.65 -12.43 -20.36
N ALA A 147 -39.36 -12.64 -20.61
CA ALA A 147 -38.29 -12.77 -19.64
C ALA A 147 -37.42 -11.51 -19.71
N PHE A 148 -37.12 -10.89 -18.58
CA PHE A 148 -36.38 -9.62 -18.53
C PHE A 148 -35.35 -9.63 -17.42
N THR A 149 -34.26 -8.92 -17.65
CA THR A 149 -33.31 -8.50 -16.60
C THR A 149 -33.42 -7.00 -16.42
N VAL A 150 -33.72 -6.54 -15.21
CA VAL A 150 -33.87 -5.11 -14.87
C VAL A 150 -32.74 -4.67 -13.97
N PHE A 151 -31.95 -3.72 -14.43
CA PHE A 151 -30.91 -3.03 -13.67
C PHE A 151 -31.54 -1.83 -12.97
N ALA A 152 -32.20 -2.07 -11.83
CA ALA A 152 -32.98 -1.06 -11.12
C ALA A 152 -32.07 -0.10 -10.33
N PRO A 153 -31.99 1.20 -10.67
CA PRO A 153 -31.26 2.14 -9.85
C PRO A 153 -31.92 2.28 -8.48
N SER A 154 -31.11 2.40 -7.43
CA SER A 154 -31.60 2.62 -6.06
C SER A 154 -32.31 3.97 -5.92
N ASN A 155 -33.07 4.16 -4.84
CA ASN A 155 -33.72 5.43 -4.55
C ASN A 155 -32.71 6.59 -4.44
N GLU A 156 -31.54 6.32 -3.86
CA GLU A 156 -30.42 7.26 -3.73
C GLU A 156 -29.84 7.62 -5.10
N ALA A 157 -29.66 6.63 -5.98
CA ALA A 157 -29.16 6.86 -7.34
C ALA A 157 -30.06 7.82 -8.14
N TRP A 158 -31.37 7.73 -7.96
CA TRP A 158 -32.33 8.68 -8.54
C TRP A 158 -32.25 10.05 -7.90
N ALA A 159 -32.01 10.13 -6.59
CA ALA A 159 -31.89 11.38 -5.85
C ALA A 159 -30.59 12.15 -6.15
N GLU A 160 -29.54 11.47 -6.59
CA GLU A 160 -28.25 12.07 -6.98
C GLU A 160 -28.28 12.76 -8.36
N LEU A 161 -29.32 12.54 -9.18
CA LEU A 161 -29.43 13.20 -10.48
C LEU A 161 -29.68 14.71 -10.32
N PRO A 162 -29.06 15.56 -11.18
CA PRO A 162 -29.39 16.99 -11.23
C PRO A 162 -30.88 17.19 -11.46
N GLN A 163 -31.47 18.18 -10.77
CA GLN A 163 -32.92 18.42 -10.82
C GLN A 163 -33.40 18.71 -12.24
N GLU A 164 -32.58 19.37 -13.07
CA GLU A 164 -32.88 19.66 -14.48
C GLU A 164 -33.06 18.37 -15.30
N VAL A 165 -32.29 17.33 -14.97
CA VAL A 165 -32.34 16.02 -15.64
C VAL A 165 -33.60 15.26 -15.21
N ILE A 166 -33.93 15.28 -13.91
CA ILE A 166 -35.18 14.70 -13.40
C ILE A 166 -36.38 15.38 -14.05
N ASP A 167 -36.38 16.71 -14.13
CA ASP A 167 -37.45 17.49 -14.74
C ASP A 167 -37.58 17.18 -16.24
N ALA A 168 -36.46 17.04 -16.97
CA ALA A 168 -36.46 16.63 -18.37
C ALA A 168 -37.06 15.23 -18.57
N LEU A 169 -36.67 14.25 -17.76
CA LEU A 169 -37.20 12.89 -17.81
C LEU A 169 -38.71 12.85 -17.50
N VAL A 170 -39.11 13.48 -16.39
CA VAL A 170 -40.50 13.44 -15.90
C VAL A 170 -41.44 14.33 -16.71
N SER A 171 -40.94 15.36 -17.39
CA SER A 171 -41.76 16.18 -18.30
C SER A 171 -42.19 15.42 -19.57
N ASN A 172 -41.46 14.39 -19.97
CA ASN A 172 -41.77 13.57 -21.15
C ASN A 172 -41.73 12.07 -20.82
N VAL A 173 -42.69 11.65 -19.99
CA VAL A 173 -42.74 10.28 -19.45
C VAL A 173 -42.84 9.18 -20.52
N ASN A 174 -43.46 9.48 -21.67
CA ASN A 174 -43.70 8.50 -22.74
C ASN A 174 -42.50 8.30 -23.67
N VAL A 175 -41.52 9.20 -23.62
CA VAL A 175 -40.34 9.18 -24.50
C VAL A 175 -39.07 9.17 -23.68
N GLU A 176 -38.74 10.24 -22.96
CA GLU A 176 -37.44 10.37 -22.28
C GLU A 176 -37.32 9.42 -21.08
N LEU A 177 -38.29 9.46 -20.16
CA LEU A 177 -38.31 8.54 -19.03
C LEU A 177 -38.42 7.10 -19.50
N ARG A 178 -39.31 6.82 -20.47
CA ARG A 178 -39.48 5.48 -21.02
C ARG A 178 -38.20 4.96 -21.66
N ASN A 179 -37.47 5.77 -22.43
CA ASN A 179 -36.21 5.39 -23.06
C ASN A 179 -35.12 5.12 -22.02
N ALA A 180 -35.00 6.00 -21.01
CA ALA A 180 -34.06 5.80 -19.92
C ALA A 180 -34.34 4.49 -19.17
N LEU A 181 -35.60 4.20 -18.86
CA LEU A 181 -36.00 2.94 -18.21
C LEU A 181 -35.72 1.72 -19.08
N LEU A 182 -35.98 1.78 -20.39
CA LEU A 182 -35.69 0.69 -21.33
C LEU A 182 -34.18 0.44 -21.49
N TYR A 183 -33.32 1.44 -21.27
CA TYR A 183 -31.87 1.27 -21.28
C TYR A 183 -31.38 0.49 -20.04
N HIS A 184 -32.14 0.53 -18.94
CA HIS A 184 -31.88 -0.26 -17.74
C HIS A 184 -32.47 -1.68 -17.81
N MET A 185 -33.00 -2.10 -18.94
CA MET A 185 -33.66 -3.40 -19.09
C MET A 185 -33.02 -4.17 -20.26
N ALA A 186 -32.89 -5.49 -20.12
CA ALA A 186 -32.46 -6.39 -21.19
C ALA A 186 -33.49 -7.50 -21.38
N GLU A 187 -33.66 -7.96 -22.63
CA GLU A 187 -34.47 -9.14 -22.92
C GLU A 187 -33.73 -10.41 -22.50
N GLY A 188 -34.46 -11.35 -21.89
CA GLY A 188 -33.88 -12.59 -21.37
C GLY A 188 -33.36 -12.44 -19.94
N VAL A 189 -32.81 -13.55 -19.45
CA VAL A 189 -32.28 -13.66 -18.09
C VAL A 189 -30.79 -13.70 -18.12
N GLU A 190 -30.20 -12.79 -17.38
CA GLU A 190 -28.77 -12.66 -17.20
C GLU A 190 -28.42 -12.92 -15.75
N GLU A 191 -27.69 -14.01 -15.50
CA GLU A 191 -27.20 -14.35 -14.17
C GLU A 191 -25.90 -13.61 -13.87
N ILE A 192 -25.61 -13.38 -12.58
CA ILE A 192 -24.38 -12.69 -12.18
C ILE A 192 -23.11 -13.44 -12.63
N ASN A 193 -23.20 -14.77 -12.77
CA ASN A 193 -22.13 -15.62 -13.27
C ASN A 193 -21.85 -15.43 -14.76
N ASP A 194 -22.82 -14.90 -15.52
CA ASP A 194 -22.68 -14.63 -16.95
C ASP A 194 -22.08 -13.25 -17.22
N PHE A 195 -21.91 -12.42 -16.19
CA PHE A 195 -21.31 -11.10 -16.28
C PHE A 195 -19.78 -11.21 -16.25
N ALA A 196 -19.19 -11.61 -17.38
CA ALA A 196 -17.75 -11.46 -17.59
C ALA A 196 -17.35 -9.97 -17.58
N ASN A 197 -16.10 -9.68 -17.20
CA ASN A 197 -15.59 -8.32 -17.30
C ASN A 197 -15.61 -7.83 -18.76
N ASP A 198 -15.95 -6.56 -18.96
CA ASP A 198 -16.15 -5.93 -20.27
C ASP A 198 -17.23 -6.58 -21.14
N ARG A 199 -18.19 -7.31 -20.54
CA ARG A 199 -19.27 -7.93 -21.31
C ARG A 199 -20.24 -6.88 -21.80
N MET A 200 -20.63 -7.02 -23.07
CA MET A 200 -21.64 -6.18 -23.68
C MET A 200 -23.02 -6.81 -23.67
N LEU A 201 -23.93 -6.21 -22.89
CA LEU A 201 -25.33 -6.59 -22.81
C LEU A 201 -26.18 -5.70 -23.72
N ARG A 202 -27.13 -6.30 -24.45
CA ARG A 202 -28.07 -5.55 -25.30
C ARG A 202 -29.28 -5.12 -24.48
N THR A 203 -29.52 -3.82 -24.43
CA THR A 203 -30.66 -3.23 -23.71
C THR A 203 -31.92 -3.21 -24.57
N MET A 204 -33.09 -3.11 -23.93
CA MET A 204 -34.38 -2.97 -24.60
C MET A 204 -34.56 -1.60 -25.26
N TYR A 205 -33.73 -0.62 -24.92
CA TYR A 205 -33.66 0.65 -25.64
C TYR A 205 -32.86 0.45 -26.95
N ARG A 206 -33.57 0.25 -28.06
CA ARG A 206 -33.00 0.20 -29.42
C ARG A 206 -31.85 -0.81 -29.60
N ASN A 207 -31.79 -1.88 -28.79
CA ASN A 207 -30.66 -2.82 -28.75
C ASN A 207 -29.31 -2.15 -28.44
N SER A 208 -29.34 -1.00 -27.77
CA SER A 208 -28.13 -0.26 -27.42
C SER A 208 -27.28 -1.08 -26.46
N PRO A 209 -25.95 -1.10 -26.65
CA PRO A 209 -25.05 -1.82 -25.79
C PRO A 209 -24.93 -1.15 -24.41
N MET A 210 -24.87 -1.97 -23.37
CA MET A 210 -24.56 -1.59 -21.99
C MET A 210 -23.42 -2.47 -21.52
N ARG A 211 -22.36 -1.82 -21.03
CA ARG A 211 -21.14 -2.51 -20.62
C ARG A 211 -21.27 -2.94 -19.18
N ILE A 212 -21.06 -4.23 -18.96
CA ILE A 212 -21.01 -4.85 -17.65
C ILE A 212 -19.54 -5.08 -17.32
N ASN A 213 -19.06 -4.41 -16.28
CA ASN A 213 -17.74 -4.69 -15.74
C ASN A 213 -17.90 -5.49 -14.46
N ASN A 214 -17.21 -6.62 -14.43
CA ASN A 214 -17.16 -7.49 -13.27
C ASN A 214 -15.71 -7.56 -12.82
N TYR A 215 -15.41 -6.78 -11.78
CA TYR A 215 -14.09 -6.71 -11.17
C TYR A 215 -13.90 -7.76 -10.07
N ALA A 216 -14.74 -8.81 -10.01
CA ALA A 216 -14.46 -9.96 -9.17
C ALA A 216 -13.12 -10.56 -9.61
N ASP A 217 -12.10 -10.34 -8.76
CA ASP A 217 -10.80 -10.96 -8.93
C ASP A 217 -11.00 -12.46 -9.16
N SER A 218 -10.40 -12.99 -10.23
CA SER A 218 -10.31 -14.44 -10.48
C SER A 218 -9.85 -15.22 -9.24
N ALA A 219 -9.19 -14.55 -8.29
CA ALA A 219 -8.79 -15.08 -6.99
C ALA A 219 -9.96 -15.56 -6.08
N ILE A 220 -11.17 -15.01 -6.21
CA ILE A 220 -12.34 -15.39 -5.37
C ILE A 220 -13.39 -16.22 -6.11
N GLN A 221 -13.11 -16.68 -7.34
CA GLN A 221 -13.98 -17.59 -8.09
C GLN A 221 -13.81 -19.08 -7.71
N GLY A 222 -12.93 -19.38 -6.74
CA GLY A 222 -12.71 -20.75 -6.23
C GLY A 222 -13.79 -21.23 -5.24
N GLU A 223 -13.69 -22.50 -4.82
CA GLU A 223 -14.64 -23.15 -3.90
C GLU A 223 -14.70 -22.54 -2.48
N GLY A 224 -13.83 -21.56 -2.16
CA GLY A 224 -13.81 -20.91 -0.84
C GLY A 224 -13.42 -21.85 0.32
N PRO A 225 -13.70 -21.47 1.58
CA PRO A 225 -14.41 -20.25 1.99
C PRO A 225 -13.50 -19.01 2.01
N PHE A 226 -14.00 -17.86 1.56
CA PHE A 226 -13.33 -16.56 1.67
C PHE A 226 -13.97 -15.65 2.73
N THR A 227 -13.27 -14.60 3.15
CA THR A 227 -13.88 -13.47 3.85
C THR A 227 -13.55 -12.18 3.11
N LEU A 228 -14.56 -11.39 2.74
CA LEU A 228 -14.40 -10.08 2.12
C LEU A 228 -14.77 -8.99 3.13
N PHE A 229 -13.86 -8.04 3.36
CA PHE A 229 -14.20 -6.79 4.02
C PHE A 229 -14.62 -5.78 2.94
N ALA A 230 -15.92 -5.58 2.73
CA ALA A 230 -16.45 -4.76 1.65
C ALA A 230 -16.66 -3.30 2.10
N PRO A 231 -15.94 -2.30 1.57
CA PRO A 231 -16.15 -0.91 1.93
C PRO A 231 -17.46 -0.37 1.35
N THR A 232 -18.16 0.48 2.11
CA THR A 232 -19.33 1.24 1.64
C THR A 232 -18.95 2.38 0.68
N ASN A 233 -19.93 2.96 -0.03
CA ASN A 233 -19.69 4.17 -0.83
C ASN A 233 -19.19 5.33 0.04
N GLU A 234 -19.73 5.50 1.25
CA GLU A 234 -19.24 6.48 2.22
C GLU A 234 -17.77 6.25 2.60
N ALA A 235 -17.34 4.98 2.65
CA ALA A 235 -15.95 4.61 2.89
C ALA A 235 -15.01 5.14 1.79
N PHE A 236 -15.42 5.04 0.52
CA PHE A 236 -14.65 5.57 -0.60
C PHE A 236 -14.61 7.10 -0.61
N ASN A 237 -15.70 7.76 -0.20
CA ASN A 237 -15.77 9.22 -0.08
C ASN A 237 -14.82 9.78 1.00
N LYS A 238 -14.35 8.95 1.94
CA LYS A 238 -13.34 9.34 2.94
C LYS A 238 -11.91 9.36 2.37
N ILE A 239 -11.66 8.78 1.20
CA ILE A 239 -10.34 8.78 0.58
C ILE A 239 -10.14 10.08 -0.22
N PRO A 240 -9.00 10.79 -0.05
CA PRO A 240 -8.64 11.89 -0.93
C PRO A 240 -8.67 11.47 -2.41
N PRO A 241 -9.30 12.24 -3.33
CA PRO A 241 -9.39 11.87 -4.74
C PRO A 241 -8.03 11.59 -5.39
N GLU A 242 -6.99 12.32 -4.99
CA GLU A 242 -5.62 12.12 -5.46
C GLU A 242 -5.07 10.74 -5.06
N THR A 243 -5.23 10.34 -3.80
CA THR A 243 -4.85 9.00 -3.31
C THR A 243 -5.61 7.91 -4.07
N LEU A 244 -6.93 8.08 -4.26
CA LEU A 244 -7.74 7.09 -4.98
C LEU A 244 -7.31 6.96 -6.44
N ASN A 245 -7.15 8.08 -7.16
CA ASN A 245 -6.72 8.08 -8.55
C ASN A 245 -5.32 7.48 -8.71
N ARG A 246 -4.40 7.75 -7.78
CA ARG A 246 -3.06 7.16 -7.76
C ARG A 246 -3.13 5.63 -7.63
N ILE A 247 -3.93 5.13 -6.69
CA ILE A 247 -4.09 3.68 -6.49
C ILE A 247 -4.73 3.02 -7.71
N LEU A 248 -5.76 3.64 -8.29
CA LEU A 248 -6.43 3.12 -9.49
C LEU A 248 -5.53 3.17 -10.74
N GLY A 249 -4.62 4.13 -10.81
CA GLY A 249 -3.64 4.27 -11.89
C GLY A 249 -2.46 3.29 -11.81
N ASP A 250 -2.21 2.70 -10.63
CA ASP A 250 -1.11 1.76 -10.39
C ASP A 250 -1.63 0.33 -10.16
N ALA A 251 -1.37 -0.56 -11.12
CA ALA A 251 -1.87 -1.92 -11.11
C ALA A 251 -1.40 -2.72 -9.87
N ASP A 252 -0.17 -2.51 -9.40
CA ASP A 252 0.37 -3.20 -8.23
C ASP A 252 -0.29 -2.71 -6.93
N SER A 253 -0.47 -1.38 -6.79
CA SER A 253 -1.22 -0.79 -5.67
C SER A 253 -2.68 -1.26 -5.65
N LEU A 254 -3.34 -1.31 -6.81
CA LEU A 254 -4.72 -1.78 -6.92
C LEU A 254 -4.86 -3.26 -6.55
N ASP A 255 -3.98 -4.11 -7.08
CA ASP A 255 -3.94 -5.55 -6.74
C ASP A 255 -3.73 -5.77 -5.24
N ALA A 256 -2.78 -5.04 -4.65
CA ALA A 256 -2.53 -5.09 -3.21
C ALA A 256 -3.75 -4.61 -2.41
N LEU A 257 -4.39 -3.50 -2.81
CA LEU A 257 -5.59 -2.98 -2.17
C LEU A 257 -6.71 -4.03 -2.15
N LEU A 258 -7.02 -4.63 -3.31
CA LEU A 258 -8.08 -5.63 -3.44
C LEU A 258 -7.78 -6.85 -2.55
N LYS A 259 -6.58 -7.42 -2.66
CA LYS A 259 -6.18 -8.60 -1.89
C LYS A 259 -6.05 -8.33 -0.38
N TYR A 260 -5.87 -7.08 0.04
CA TYR A 260 -5.82 -6.71 1.46
C TYR A 260 -7.20 -6.73 2.13
N HIS A 261 -8.28 -6.62 1.35
CA HIS A 261 -9.65 -6.75 1.85
C HIS A 261 -10.14 -8.20 1.93
N ILE A 262 -9.34 -9.18 1.48
CA ILE A 262 -9.77 -10.58 1.34
C ILE A 262 -8.94 -11.50 2.26
N LEU A 263 -9.63 -12.43 2.92
CA LEU A 263 -9.04 -13.57 3.62
C LEU A 263 -9.33 -14.85 2.83
N ASP A 264 -8.37 -15.78 2.78
CA ASP A 264 -8.47 -17.10 2.15
C ASP A 264 -9.16 -18.16 3.06
N TYR A 265 -9.92 -17.71 4.05
CA TYR A 265 -10.75 -18.53 4.94
C TYR A 265 -11.98 -17.73 5.40
N GLY A 266 -13.08 -18.42 5.68
CA GLY A 266 -14.28 -17.83 6.29
C GLY A 266 -14.05 -17.46 7.76
N PHE A 267 -14.33 -16.22 8.13
CA PHE A 267 -14.14 -15.67 9.46
C PHE A 267 -15.38 -14.92 9.94
N CYS A 268 -16.25 -15.58 10.72
CA CYS A 268 -17.48 -14.96 11.23
C CYS A 268 -17.19 -13.99 12.41
N SER A 269 -18.00 -12.96 12.59
CA SER A 269 -17.91 -11.96 13.66
C SER A 269 -17.94 -12.60 15.05
N ALA A 270 -18.70 -13.70 15.16
CA ALA A 270 -18.71 -14.63 16.28
C ALA A 270 -17.29 -14.96 16.82
N PHE A 271 -16.31 -15.19 15.94
CA PHE A 271 -14.96 -15.54 16.37
C PHE A 271 -14.18 -14.37 16.99
N ILE A 272 -14.65 -13.14 16.84
CA ILE A 272 -14.06 -11.92 17.39
C ILE A 272 -14.41 -11.80 18.89
N THR A 273 -13.82 -12.68 19.69
CA THR A 273 -13.97 -12.67 21.16
C THR A 273 -12.96 -11.75 21.84
N ARG A 274 -11.91 -11.39 21.11
CA ARG A 274 -10.79 -10.53 21.52
C ARG A 274 -10.10 -10.01 20.25
N ARG A 275 -8.91 -9.43 20.40
CA ARG A 275 -8.08 -9.04 19.25
C ARG A 275 -7.51 -10.27 18.53
N HIS A 276 -7.81 -10.40 17.24
CA HIS A 276 -7.28 -11.41 16.32
C HIS A 276 -6.40 -10.75 15.26
N LYS A 277 -5.31 -11.41 14.89
CA LYS A 277 -4.46 -11.01 13.75
C LYS A 277 -4.71 -11.99 12.62
N LEU A 278 -5.29 -11.52 11.53
CA LEU A 278 -5.71 -12.32 10.39
C LEU A 278 -4.80 -12.01 9.21
N ARG A 279 -4.30 -13.03 8.52
CA ARG A 279 -3.51 -12.87 7.31
C ARG A 279 -4.45 -12.66 6.12
N THR A 280 -4.20 -11.62 5.32
CA THR A 280 -4.94 -11.32 4.08
C THR A 280 -4.32 -12.05 2.90
N MET A 281 -5.02 -12.04 1.76
CA MET A 281 -4.49 -12.59 0.50
C MET A 281 -3.30 -11.78 -0.04
N GLU A 282 -3.22 -10.48 0.28
CA GLU A 282 -2.04 -9.65 -0.02
C GLU A 282 -0.80 -10.12 0.77
N GLY A 283 -1.02 -10.73 1.94
CA GLY A 283 0.01 -11.38 2.76
C GLY A 283 0.27 -10.66 4.08
N SER A 284 -0.07 -9.37 4.17
CA SER A 284 -0.06 -8.58 5.40
C SER A 284 -1.16 -9.04 6.37
N ARG A 285 -1.17 -8.46 7.57
CA ARG A 285 -2.12 -8.84 8.62
C ARG A 285 -3.05 -7.69 8.99
N VAL A 286 -4.35 -7.97 8.97
CA VAL A 286 -5.36 -7.09 9.56
C VAL A 286 -5.65 -7.50 11.00
N ASN A 287 -5.89 -6.52 11.86
CA ASN A 287 -6.27 -6.77 13.25
C ASN A 287 -7.78 -6.62 13.42
N VAL A 288 -8.50 -7.71 13.63
CA VAL A 288 -9.91 -7.65 13.94
C VAL A 288 -10.10 -7.67 15.45
N SER A 289 -10.95 -6.82 15.99
CA SER A 289 -11.20 -6.68 17.42
C SER A 289 -12.65 -6.36 17.69
N CYS A 290 -13.10 -6.58 18.91
CA CYS A 290 -14.36 -6.06 19.40
C CYS A 290 -14.11 -5.14 20.60
N GLY A 291 -14.88 -4.07 20.70
CA GLY A 291 -14.78 -3.08 21.77
C GLY A 291 -16.16 -2.58 22.22
N ARG A 292 -16.18 -1.79 23.30
CA ARG A 292 -17.40 -1.22 23.87
C ARG A 292 -17.75 0.09 23.14
N GLY A 293 -18.76 0.07 22.28
CA GLY A 293 -19.33 1.27 21.66
C GLY A 293 -20.44 1.89 22.53
N GLU A 294 -20.95 3.07 22.12
CA GLU A 294 -22.09 3.73 22.76
C GLU A 294 -23.37 2.88 22.68
N VAL A 295 -23.49 2.02 21.64
CA VAL A 295 -24.60 1.10 21.40
C VAL A 295 -24.09 -0.35 21.27
N GLY A 296 -23.59 -0.90 22.38
CA GLY A 296 -23.19 -2.31 22.51
C GLY A 296 -21.81 -2.63 21.92
N ASP A 297 -21.57 -3.92 21.65
CA ASP A 297 -20.29 -4.39 21.11
C ASP A 297 -20.10 -3.92 19.65
N GLU A 298 -18.92 -3.40 19.36
CA GLU A 298 -18.55 -2.82 18.07
C GLU A 298 -17.32 -3.53 17.53
N PHE A 299 -17.47 -4.19 16.37
CA PHE A 299 -16.38 -4.86 15.69
C PHE A 299 -15.58 -3.86 14.86
N ARG A 300 -14.26 -3.96 14.96
CA ARG A 300 -13.34 -3.08 14.25
C ARG A 300 -12.22 -3.85 13.57
N VAL A 301 -11.87 -3.42 12.36
CA VAL A 301 -10.68 -3.82 11.64
C VAL A 301 -9.60 -2.73 11.83
N ASN A 302 -8.37 -3.14 12.09
CA ASN A 302 -7.23 -2.26 12.37
C ASN A 302 -7.48 -1.21 13.48
N GLN A 303 -8.37 -1.51 14.43
CA GLN A 303 -8.78 -0.66 15.56
C GLN A 303 -9.58 0.60 15.24
N GLU A 304 -9.63 1.01 13.97
CA GLU A 304 -10.25 2.28 13.56
C GLU A 304 -11.46 2.04 12.67
N VAL A 305 -11.36 1.08 11.75
CA VAL A 305 -12.38 0.81 10.74
C VAL A 305 -13.52 0.01 11.35
N LYS A 306 -14.74 0.53 11.30
CA LYS A 306 -15.92 -0.12 11.87
C LYS A 306 -16.48 -1.13 10.88
N ILE A 307 -16.85 -2.31 11.39
CA ILE A 307 -17.71 -3.23 10.66
C ILE A 307 -19.16 -2.78 10.89
N VAL A 308 -19.79 -2.28 9.85
CA VAL A 308 -21.15 -1.72 9.86
C VAL A 308 -22.18 -2.84 9.83
N GLU A 309 -21.93 -3.83 8.97
CA GLU A 309 -22.71 -5.05 8.84
C GLU A 309 -21.77 -6.24 8.79
N SER A 310 -22.14 -7.35 9.42
CA SER A 310 -21.26 -8.50 9.58
C SER A 310 -22.02 -9.80 9.34
N ASP A 311 -21.29 -10.84 8.94
CA ASP A 311 -21.81 -12.20 8.74
C ASP A 311 -22.81 -12.36 7.59
N ILE A 312 -22.65 -11.58 6.51
CA ILE A 312 -23.36 -11.81 5.25
C ILE A 312 -22.77 -13.06 4.61
N VAL A 313 -23.52 -14.16 4.58
CA VAL A 313 -23.04 -15.44 4.05
C VAL A 313 -23.32 -15.54 2.56
N THR A 314 -22.30 -15.94 1.79
CA THR A 314 -22.37 -16.23 0.35
C THR A 314 -22.08 -17.71 0.08
N ASP A 315 -22.24 -18.14 -1.17
CA ASP A 315 -22.02 -19.54 -1.57
C ASP A 315 -20.58 -20.04 -1.30
N ASN A 316 -19.60 -19.13 -1.36
CA ASN A 316 -18.18 -19.45 -1.19
C ASN A 316 -17.46 -18.56 -0.16
N GLY A 317 -18.19 -17.86 0.73
CA GLY A 317 -17.54 -16.98 1.69
C GLY A 317 -18.47 -16.21 2.64
N ILE A 318 -17.89 -15.18 3.25
CA ILE A 318 -18.54 -14.28 4.20
C ILE A 318 -18.16 -12.83 3.84
N ILE A 319 -19.11 -11.92 3.84
CA ILE A 319 -18.90 -10.48 3.67
C ILE A 319 -19.09 -9.78 5.01
N HIS A 320 -18.17 -8.86 5.33
CA HIS A 320 -18.28 -7.87 6.39
C HIS A 320 -18.22 -6.49 5.76
N VAL A 321 -19.30 -5.73 5.85
CA VAL A 321 -19.37 -4.36 5.34
C VAL A 321 -18.63 -3.43 6.29
N ILE A 322 -17.72 -2.62 5.75
CA ILE A 322 -16.87 -1.72 6.54
C ILE A 322 -17.07 -0.25 6.14
N ASP A 323 -16.87 0.64 7.10
CA ASP A 323 -17.12 2.08 6.93
C ASP A 323 -15.94 2.86 6.36
N SER A 324 -14.79 2.21 6.12
CA SER A 324 -13.55 2.83 5.66
C SER A 324 -12.75 1.84 4.82
N VAL A 325 -12.10 2.30 3.75
CA VAL A 325 -11.28 1.43 2.88
C VAL A 325 -9.98 1.06 3.58
N LEU A 326 -9.61 -0.23 3.54
CA LEU A 326 -8.35 -0.74 4.07
C LEU A 326 -7.23 -0.50 3.06
N ILE A 327 -6.43 0.55 3.26
CA ILE A 327 -5.27 0.85 2.39
C ILE A 327 -4.04 0.08 2.92
N PRO A 328 -3.50 -0.91 2.17
CA PRO A 328 -2.29 -1.62 2.56
C PRO A 328 -1.06 -0.72 2.41
N ASN A 329 0.01 -1.06 3.13
CA ASN A 329 1.30 -0.35 3.03
C ASN A 329 1.84 -0.31 1.59
N ALA A 330 1.64 -1.38 0.82
CA ALA A 330 2.06 -1.46 -0.59
C ALA A 330 1.33 -0.45 -1.50
N ALA A 331 0.15 0.04 -1.10
CA ALA A 331 -0.61 1.06 -1.84
C ALA A 331 -0.39 2.48 -1.29
N LYS A 332 0.35 2.63 -0.18
CA LYS A 332 0.66 3.94 0.41
C LYS A 332 1.90 4.55 -0.24
N ASN A 333 1.90 5.85 -0.46
CA ASN A 333 3.14 6.57 -0.74
C ASN A 333 3.96 6.81 0.54
N VAL A 334 5.19 7.26 0.40
CA VAL A 334 6.14 7.42 1.51
C VAL A 334 5.69 8.50 2.50
N ALA A 335 4.97 9.52 2.03
CA ALA A 335 4.35 10.55 2.88
C ALA A 335 3.25 9.96 3.76
N GLU A 336 2.27 9.26 3.17
CA GLU A 336 1.21 8.52 3.86
C GLU A 336 1.80 7.44 4.81
N MET A 337 2.89 6.80 4.40
CA MET A 337 3.61 5.86 5.24
C MET A 337 4.24 6.55 6.45
N SER A 338 4.87 7.70 6.26
CA SER A 338 5.47 8.51 7.33
C SER A 338 4.43 8.91 8.35
N GLU A 339 3.25 9.36 7.93
CA GLU A 339 2.14 9.67 8.85
C GLU A 339 1.73 8.47 9.71
N THR A 340 1.80 7.26 9.13
CA THR A 340 1.39 6.02 9.82
C THR A 340 2.44 5.53 10.82
N VAL A 341 3.74 5.64 10.49
CA VAL A 341 4.80 4.94 11.24
C VAL A 341 5.84 5.85 11.88
N ALA A 342 6.04 7.06 11.36
CA ALA A 342 7.04 7.98 11.86
C ALA A 342 6.55 8.68 13.14
N PRO A 343 7.49 9.04 14.05
CA PRO A 343 7.17 9.79 15.26
C PRO A 343 6.56 11.18 14.93
N PRO A 344 5.60 11.67 15.73
CA PRO A 344 4.90 12.92 15.46
C PRO A 344 5.81 14.13 15.20
N LYS A 345 6.93 14.24 15.94
CA LYS A 345 7.78 15.42 15.89
C LYS A 345 8.51 15.58 14.55
N ILE A 346 8.98 14.50 13.93
CA ILE A 346 9.61 14.60 12.60
C ILE A 346 8.56 14.91 11.53
N ASN A 347 7.37 14.30 11.60
CA ASN A 347 6.29 14.58 10.66
C ASN A 347 5.86 16.04 10.73
N GLU A 348 5.73 16.62 11.92
CA GLU A 348 5.44 18.05 12.10
C GLU A 348 6.46 18.93 11.36
N TYR A 349 7.76 18.64 11.51
CA TYR A 349 8.80 19.39 10.81
C TYR A 349 8.73 19.22 9.28
N LEU A 350 8.57 17.99 8.78
CA LEU A 350 8.48 17.69 7.35
C LEU A 350 7.27 18.35 6.68
N SER A 351 6.12 18.35 7.37
CA SER A 351 4.92 19.06 6.94
C SER A 351 5.12 20.57 6.94
N SER A 352 5.70 21.14 8.01
CA SER A 352 5.93 22.58 8.10
C SER A 352 6.93 23.13 7.06
N SER A 353 7.84 22.28 6.59
CA SER A 353 8.83 22.65 5.57
C SER A 353 8.34 22.43 4.13
N GLY A 354 7.18 21.79 3.93
CA GLY A 354 6.66 21.39 2.61
C GLY A 354 7.44 20.26 1.93
N LEU A 355 8.38 19.61 2.64
CA LEU A 355 9.15 18.50 2.08
C LEU A 355 8.31 17.23 1.97
N ILE A 356 7.27 17.09 2.80
CA ILE A 356 6.37 15.94 2.78
C ILE A 356 5.60 15.84 1.45
N ASP A 357 5.21 16.97 0.86
CA ASP A 357 4.44 17.05 -0.38
C ASP A 357 5.32 16.68 -1.59
N GLU A 358 6.57 17.16 -1.62
CA GLU A 358 7.57 16.78 -2.64
C GLU A 358 7.80 15.26 -2.67
N MET A 359 7.79 14.63 -1.49
CA MET A 359 7.93 13.18 -1.36
C MET A 359 6.66 12.40 -1.72
N ALA A 360 5.49 13.04 -1.67
CA ALA A 360 4.22 12.41 -2.05
C ALA A 360 4.09 12.26 -3.57
N GLU A 361 4.60 13.23 -4.33
CA GLU A 361 4.52 13.29 -5.80
C GLU A 361 5.71 12.62 -6.51
N GLY A 362 6.90 12.62 -5.90
CA GLY A 362 8.13 12.09 -6.48
C GLY A 362 8.60 10.76 -5.90
N GLY A 363 9.76 10.28 -6.34
CA GLY A 363 10.44 9.13 -5.74
C GLY A 363 11.22 8.27 -6.74
N PRO A 364 11.90 7.22 -6.25
CA PRO A 364 11.75 6.66 -4.90
C PRO A 364 12.52 7.41 -3.80
N TRP A 365 11.93 7.58 -2.62
CA TRP A 365 12.54 8.26 -1.46
C TRP A 365 12.63 7.39 -0.21
N THR A 366 13.60 7.62 0.67
CA THR A 366 13.64 7.03 2.02
C THR A 366 13.69 8.11 3.09
N ILE A 367 12.71 8.10 3.98
CA ILE A 367 12.65 8.97 5.17
C ILE A 367 13.35 8.28 6.33
N LEU A 368 14.41 8.90 6.84
CA LEU A 368 15.10 8.52 8.06
C LEU A 368 14.42 9.24 9.23
N ALA A 369 13.48 8.58 9.90
CA ALA A 369 12.60 9.19 10.88
C ALA A 369 13.13 9.04 12.33
N PRO A 370 13.68 10.09 12.95
CA PRO A 370 14.15 10.06 14.33
C PRO A 370 13.01 9.99 15.34
N THR A 371 13.22 9.25 16.44
CA THR A 371 12.29 9.23 17.59
C THR A 371 12.09 10.62 18.21
N ASP A 372 10.93 10.85 18.83
CA ASP A 372 10.71 12.08 19.62
C ASP A 372 11.77 12.24 20.72
N GLN A 373 12.16 11.13 21.36
CA GLN A 373 13.25 11.10 22.34
C GLN A 373 14.60 11.57 21.75
N ALA A 374 14.84 11.34 20.46
CA ALA A 374 16.05 11.82 19.79
C ALA A 374 16.06 13.35 19.69
N PHE A 375 14.92 13.97 19.43
CA PHE A 375 14.81 15.44 19.47
C PHE A 375 14.88 16.00 20.89
N GLU A 376 14.34 15.30 21.88
CA GLU A 376 14.43 15.70 23.30
C GLU A 376 15.86 15.63 23.83
N ALA A 377 16.69 14.73 23.28
CA ALA A 377 18.09 14.59 23.64
C ALA A 377 19.01 15.66 23.00
N LEU A 378 18.48 16.55 22.15
CA LEU A 378 19.26 17.60 21.52
C LEU A 378 19.65 18.71 22.52
N PRO A 379 20.83 19.34 22.35
CA PRO A 379 21.20 20.53 23.10
C PRO A 379 20.18 21.67 22.93
N ALA A 380 19.95 22.46 23.98
CA ALA A 380 18.91 23.49 24.00
C ALA A 380 19.13 24.59 22.94
N ASP A 381 20.39 24.91 22.64
CA ASP A 381 20.78 25.84 21.58
C ASP A 381 20.45 25.29 20.18
N VAL A 382 20.67 23.99 19.96
CA VAL A 382 20.30 23.31 18.70
C VAL A 382 18.79 23.28 18.52
N VAL A 383 18.02 22.97 19.57
CA VAL A 383 16.55 23.00 19.53
C VAL A 383 16.04 24.41 19.23
N SER A 384 16.61 25.43 19.87
CA SER A 384 16.25 26.83 19.60
C SER A 384 16.53 27.19 18.15
N ARG A 385 17.70 26.82 17.61
CA ARG A 385 18.06 27.09 16.22
C ARG A 385 17.16 26.35 15.24
N LEU A 386 16.83 25.09 15.49
CA LEU A 386 15.89 24.31 14.66
C LEU A 386 14.51 24.95 14.57
N GLY A 387 14.09 25.69 15.60
CA GLY A 387 12.81 26.41 15.59
C GLY A 387 12.87 27.82 15.00
N SER A 388 14.03 28.49 15.02
CA SER A 388 14.16 29.90 14.62
C SER A 388 14.85 30.13 13.27
N ASP A 389 15.70 29.20 12.84
CA ASP A 389 16.53 29.31 11.65
C ASP A 389 16.05 28.33 10.57
N THR A 390 15.30 28.84 9.60
CA THR A 390 14.72 28.05 8.50
C THR A 390 15.79 27.40 7.62
N ALA A 391 16.95 28.04 7.44
CA ALA A 391 18.02 27.47 6.63
C ALA A 391 18.64 26.26 7.34
N PHE A 392 18.93 26.40 8.63
CA PHE A 392 19.42 25.29 9.45
C PHE A 392 18.39 24.16 9.59
N GLN A 393 17.10 24.51 9.75
CA GLN A 393 16.02 23.53 9.78
C GLN A 393 15.95 22.75 8.46
N LYS A 394 15.96 23.43 7.31
CA LYS A 394 15.95 22.77 6.00
C LYS A 394 17.17 21.89 5.80
N GLU A 395 18.36 22.36 6.14
CA GLU A 395 19.60 21.57 6.09
C GLU A 395 19.47 20.29 6.92
N VAL A 396 18.99 20.38 8.16
CA VAL A 396 18.79 19.20 9.02
C VAL A 396 17.75 18.26 8.42
N LEU A 397 16.61 18.76 7.93
CA LEU A 397 15.55 17.91 7.37
C LEU A 397 15.96 17.24 6.06
N SER A 398 16.71 17.92 5.19
CA SER A 398 17.23 17.34 3.95
C SER A 398 18.09 16.10 4.21
N ARG A 399 18.86 16.08 5.30
CA ARG A 399 19.67 14.91 5.71
C ARG A 399 18.84 13.72 6.17
N HIS A 400 17.56 13.91 6.46
CA HIS A 400 16.65 12.83 6.84
C HIS A 400 15.89 12.25 5.64
N ILE A 401 16.17 12.72 4.42
CA ILE A 401 15.54 12.22 3.21
C ILE A 401 16.64 11.84 2.24
N VAL A 402 16.66 10.58 1.79
CA VAL A 402 17.64 10.08 0.83
C VAL A 402 16.97 9.49 -0.39
N GLU A 403 17.65 9.55 -1.53
CA GLU A 403 17.17 8.96 -2.78
C GLU A 403 17.19 7.43 -2.71
N GLY A 404 16.19 6.79 -3.31
CA GLY A 404 16.04 5.35 -3.38
C GLY A 404 15.03 4.79 -2.37
N GLN A 405 14.48 3.63 -2.67
CA GLN A 405 13.66 2.84 -1.74
C GLN A 405 14.58 1.91 -0.94
N LEU A 406 15.15 2.42 0.14
CA LEU A 406 16.17 1.74 0.94
C LEU A 406 15.56 1.06 2.15
N THR A 407 15.93 -0.20 2.33
CA THR A 407 15.63 -1.02 3.51
C THR A 407 16.91 -1.61 4.04
N GLY A 408 16.94 -2.06 5.29
CA GLY A 408 18.12 -2.63 5.92
C GLY A 408 18.70 -3.85 5.16
N ARG A 409 17.88 -4.50 4.32
CA ARG A 409 18.31 -5.59 3.42
C ARG A 409 18.98 -5.11 2.12
N LYS A 410 18.68 -3.88 1.69
CA LYS A 410 19.21 -3.26 0.47
C LYS A 410 20.48 -2.43 0.74
N LEU A 411 20.75 -2.07 2.01
CA LEU A 411 21.96 -1.34 2.39
C LEU A 411 23.22 -2.23 2.32
N ILE A 412 24.37 -1.62 2.05
CA ILE A 412 25.68 -2.27 1.96
C ILE A 412 26.67 -1.58 2.91
N GLU A 413 27.61 -2.30 3.53
CA GLU A 413 28.65 -1.70 4.39
C GLU A 413 29.41 -0.58 3.68
N GLY A 414 29.45 0.60 4.29
CA GLY A 414 30.19 1.75 3.76
C GLY A 414 29.54 2.39 2.53
N GLN A 415 28.29 2.04 2.19
CA GLN A 415 27.53 2.71 1.14
C GLN A 415 27.34 4.19 1.48
N GLU A 416 27.59 5.04 0.49
CA GLU A 416 27.29 6.46 0.49
C GLU A 416 25.86 6.69 -0.02
N LEU A 417 25.07 7.43 0.75
CA LEU A 417 23.69 7.80 0.45
C LEU A 417 23.63 9.31 0.22
N GLN A 418 22.99 9.72 -0.87
CA GLN A 418 22.79 11.13 -1.17
C GLN A 418 21.49 11.63 -0.53
N SER A 419 21.55 12.77 0.17
CA SER A 419 20.37 13.47 0.68
C SER A 419 19.56 14.12 -0.44
N ILE A 420 18.32 14.51 -0.14
CA ILE A 420 17.40 15.14 -1.10
C ILE A 420 17.94 16.47 -1.68
N ASP A 421 18.75 17.21 -0.92
CA ASP A 421 19.39 18.44 -1.42
C ASP A 421 20.56 18.18 -2.40
N GLY A 422 20.99 16.93 -2.52
CA GLY A 422 22.11 16.52 -3.36
C GLY A 422 23.49 16.94 -2.86
N GLU A 423 23.59 17.70 -1.76
CA GLU A 423 24.84 18.27 -1.25
C GLU A 423 25.45 17.42 -0.13
N THR A 424 24.61 16.75 0.66
CA THR A 424 25.08 15.90 1.75
C THR A 424 25.22 14.43 1.32
N THR A 425 26.34 13.83 1.71
CA THR A 425 26.53 12.38 1.69
C THR A 425 26.46 11.81 3.09
N LEU A 426 25.57 10.84 3.30
CA LEU A 426 25.45 10.04 4.53
C LEU A 426 26.12 8.68 4.33
N ARG A 427 26.63 8.07 5.39
CA ARG A 427 27.38 6.81 5.28
C ARG A 427 26.75 5.71 6.08
N THR A 428 26.70 4.52 5.53
CA THR A 428 26.09 3.36 6.19
C THR A 428 27.12 2.51 6.93
N SER A 429 26.69 1.92 8.04
CA SER A 429 27.44 0.91 8.80
C SER A 429 26.49 -0.22 9.18
N LEU A 430 26.76 -1.42 8.70
CA LEU A 430 25.95 -2.61 8.86
C LEU A 430 26.50 -3.51 9.95
N TYR A 431 25.59 -3.97 10.80
CA TYR A 431 25.86 -4.94 11.85
C TYR A 431 24.84 -6.07 11.79
N ARG A 432 25.16 -7.19 12.43
CA ARG A 432 24.33 -8.42 12.36
C ARG A 432 22.85 -8.23 12.77
N LYS A 433 22.53 -7.24 13.59
CA LYS A 433 21.16 -7.01 14.12
C LYS A 433 20.63 -5.60 13.90
N THR A 434 21.44 -4.70 13.37
CA THR A 434 21.13 -3.28 13.23
C THR A 434 22.02 -2.70 12.16
N PHE A 435 21.65 -1.57 11.60
CA PHE A 435 22.51 -0.74 10.78
C PHE A 435 22.45 0.69 11.31
N CYS A 436 23.42 1.50 10.93
CA CYS A 436 23.51 2.90 11.28
C CYS A 436 23.79 3.72 10.02
N ILE A 437 23.26 4.93 9.99
CA ILE A 437 23.47 5.94 8.96
C ILE A 437 24.10 7.13 9.68
N ASP A 438 25.30 7.50 9.24
CA ASP A 438 26.22 8.39 9.95
C ASP A 438 26.38 7.98 11.43
N ASN A 439 25.84 8.73 12.40
CA ASN A 439 25.92 8.40 13.84
C ASN A 439 24.59 7.98 14.46
N ALA A 440 23.53 7.84 13.64
CA ALA A 440 22.19 7.41 14.02
C ALA A 440 21.97 5.95 13.64
N CYS A 441 21.44 5.14 14.54
CA CYS A 441 21.19 3.72 14.32
C CYS A 441 19.70 3.44 14.17
N ALA A 442 19.37 2.51 13.27
CA ALA A 442 18.01 2.00 13.14
C ALA A 442 17.61 1.28 14.43
N TYR A 443 16.48 1.64 15.04
CA TYR A 443 16.06 1.05 16.31
C TYR A 443 14.90 0.07 16.16
N LYS A 444 14.05 0.26 15.13
CA LYS A 444 12.88 -0.55 14.81
C LYS A 444 12.75 -0.63 13.28
N GLY A 445 12.11 -1.70 12.81
CA GLY A 445 12.10 -2.13 11.41
C GLY A 445 11.83 -1.03 10.38
N ASP A 446 12.20 -1.35 9.15
CA ASP A 446 11.94 -0.60 7.94
C ASP A 446 10.50 -0.82 7.43
N HIS A 447 9.91 0.25 6.89
CA HIS A 447 8.54 0.26 6.39
C HIS A 447 8.54 0.66 4.92
N GLU A 448 8.27 -0.28 4.02
CA GLU A 448 8.19 0.00 2.57
C GLU A 448 6.82 0.60 2.20
N ALA A 449 6.87 1.55 1.27
CA ALA A 449 5.77 2.26 0.62
C ALA A 449 5.93 2.12 -0.91
N ASN A 450 4.91 2.44 -1.70
CA ASN A 450 4.91 2.23 -3.14
C ASN A 450 6.02 3.03 -3.87
N ASN A 451 6.31 4.26 -3.42
CA ASN A 451 7.33 5.15 -3.95
C ASN A 451 8.48 5.38 -2.95
N GLY A 452 8.69 4.51 -1.96
CA GLY A 452 9.71 4.78 -0.96
C GLY A 452 9.72 3.89 0.27
N ALA A 453 10.43 4.34 1.31
CA ALA A 453 10.51 3.64 2.59
C ALA A 453 10.67 4.62 3.76
N VAL A 454 10.30 4.18 4.97
CA VAL A 454 10.56 4.89 6.22
C VAL A 454 11.41 4.01 7.12
N ILE A 455 12.55 4.54 7.57
CA ILE A 455 13.48 3.89 8.49
C ILE A 455 13.47 4.65 9.80
N LEU A 456 13.11 3.98 10.89
CA LEU A 456 13.07 4.57 12.22
C LEU A 456 14.47 4.60 12.85
N ILE A 457 15.02 5.79 13.09
CA ILE A 457 16.36 6.02 13.67
C ILE A 457 16.29 6.61 15.07
N ASP A 458 17.40 6.49 15.82
CA ASP A 458 17.47 6.82 17.24
C ASP A 458 18.15 8.14 17.59
N LYS A 459 18.62 8.88 16.58
CA LYS A 459 19.22 10.21 16.71
C LYS A 459 18.78 11.09 15.54
N VAL A 460 18.75 12.40 15.78
CA VAL A 460 18.60 13.40 14.72
C VAL A 460 19.93 13.53 13.99
N LEU A 461 19.91 13.45 12.67
CA LEU A 461 21.07 13.62 11.79
C LEU A 461 21.42 15.11 11.66
N LEU A 462 22.31 15.57 12.52
CA LEU A 462 22.86 16.92 12.44
C LEU A 462 24.03 17.00 11.43
N PRO A 463 24.30 18.17 10.85
CA PRO A 463 25.51 18.41 10.06
C PRO A 463 26.78 18.13 10.88
N ALA A 464 27.81 17.60 10.23
CA ALA A 464 29.09 17.37 10.87
C ALA A 464 29.83 18.70 11.12
N GLU A 465 30.38 18.89 12.32
CA GLU A 465 31.11 20.11 12.71
C GLU A 465 32.58 20.09 12.24
N GLY A 466 32.80 19.81 10.95
CA GLY A 466 34.12 19.70 10.34
C GLY A 466 34.73 18.30 10.40
N SER A 467 36.02 18.21 10.12
CA SER A 467 36.77 16.94 10.15
C SER A 467 37.07 16.49 11.57
N LEU A 468 37.49 15.23 11.73
CA LEU A 468 37.97 14.71 13.02
C LEU A 468 39.08 15.61 13.61
N TRP A 469 39.87 16.24 12.74
CA TRP A 469 40.90 17.20 13.13
C TRP A 469 40.33 18.49 13.69
N ASP A 470 39.33 19.04 13.03
CA ASP A 470 38.69 20.28 13.46
C ASP A 470 38.05 20.09 14.84
N LEU A 471 37.35 18.97 15.05
CA LEU A 471 36.75 18.62 16.34
C LEU A 471 37.79 18.53 17.47
N ILE A 472 38.88 17.80 17.25
CA ILE A 472 39.93 17.63 18.27
C ILE A 472 40.61 18.97 18.61
N ASN A 473 40.77 19.87 17.65
CA ASN A 473 41.45 21.15 17.86
C ASN A 473 40.54 22.24 18.47
N GLN A 474 39.24 22.17 18.20
CA GLN A 474 38.26 23.13 18.71
C GLN A 474 37.89 22.85 20.17
N ASP A 475 37.83 21.58 20.57
CA ASP A 475 37.47 21.19 21.94
C ASP A 475 38.62 21.48 22.94
N GLY A 476 38.32 22.33 23.93
CA GLY A 476 39.24 22.71 25.00
C GLY A 476 39.74 21.55 25.84
N SER A 477 39.02 20.43 25.85
CA SER A 477 39.36 19.19 26.55
C SER A 477 40.58 18.46 25.99
N PHE A 478 41.08 18.90 24.82
CA PHE A 478 42.30 18.40 24.17
C PHE A 478 43.36 19.49 23.94
N ARG A 479 43.08 20.74 24.35
CA ARG A 479 43.96 21.90 24.06
C ARG A 479 45.20 21.99 24.94
N SER A 480 45.27 21.29 26.09
CA SER A 480 46.33 21.52 27.09
C SER A 480 47.38 20.42 27.24
N VAL A 481 47.30 19.28 26.54
CA VAL A 481 48.27 18.15 26.67
C VAL A 481 48.45 17.43 25.30
N PRO A 482 49.44 16.51 25.14
CA PRO A 482 50.13 16.23 23.89
C PRO A 482 49.25 15.81 22.72
N PHE A 483 48.13 15.11 22.87
CA PHE A 483 47.47 14.42 21.74
C PHE A 483 47.33 15.26 20.45
N SER A 484 46.76 16.48 20.51
CA SER A 484 46.65 17.40 19.36
C SER A 484 48.01 17.90 18.85
N THR A 485 48.90 18.29 19.76
CA THR A 485 50.27 18.77 19.46
C THR A 485 51.17 17.66 18.90
N THR A 486 50.93 16.43 19.34
CA THR A 486 51.62 15.18 19.06
C THR A 486 51.19 14.64 17.70
N LEU A 487 49.89 14.68 17.41
CA LEU A 487 49.35 14.48 16.08
C LEU A 487 49.99 15.46 15.10
N HIS A 488 50.06 16.75 15.42
CA HIS A 488 50.76 17.76 14.61
C HIS A 488 52.26 17.46 14.40
N LYS A 489 52.99 16.99 15.42
CA LYS A 489 54.42 16.65 15.34
C LYS A 489 54.73 15.35 14.59
N SER A 490 53.80 14.40 14.60
CA SER A 490 54.00 13.07 14.03
C SER A 490 53.99 13.04 12.49
N SER A 491 53.65 14.15 11.82
CA SER A 491 53.34 14.19 10.37
C SER A 491 52.27 13.17 9.95
N LEU A 492 51.54 12.61 10.92
CA LEU A 492 50.47 11.67 10.69
C LEU A 492 49.28 12.46 10.15
N ALA A 493 49.24 12.62 8.83
CA ALA A 493 47.95 12.81 8.18
C ALA A 493 47.11 11.59 8.58
N LEU A 494 46.03 11.79 9.34
CA LEU A 494 44.92 10.82 9.32
C LEU A 494 44.73 10.50 7.83
N PRO A 495 44.80 9.22 7.43
CA PRO A 495 45.21 8.85 6.08
C PRO A 495 44.55 9.75 5.05
N ASP A 496 45.37 10.53 4.34
CA ASP A 496 44.89 11.36 3.25
C ASP A 496 44.14 10.45 2.27
N LYS A 497 43.05 10.97 1.70
CA LYS A 497 41.96 10.27 0.97
C LYS A 497 42.38 9.21 -0.07
N SER A 498 43.67 9.09 -0.38
CA SER A 498 44.23 8.43 -1.55
C SER A 498 44.79 7.03 -1.33
N SER A 499 44.91 6.51 -0.10
CA SER A 499 45.62 5.22 0.12
C SER A 499 44.86 4.10 0.85
N LEU A 500 43.71 4.37 1.48
CA LEU A 500 42.93 3.35 2.18
C LEU A 500 41.44 3.46 1.82
N ASN A 501 40.94 2.42 1.16
CA ASN A 501 39.53 2.17 0.96
C ASN A 501 39.04 1.26 2.12
N PRO A 502 38.05 1.65 2.93
CA PRO A 502 37.23 2.86 2.80
C PRO A 502 37.74 4.07 3.62
N ALA A 503 37.37 5.26 3.15
CA ALA A 503 37.81 6.59 3.58
C ALA A 503 37.11 7.12 4.85
N VAL A 504 36.88 6.26 5.86
CA VAL A 504 36.18 6.62 7.11
C VAL A 504 36.84 6.01 8.34
N PHE A 505 36.95 6.80 9.42
CA PHE A 505 37.67 6.39 10.64
C PHE A 505 36.80 6.46 11.89
N THR A 506 37.22 5.74 12.92
CA THR A 506 36.81 6.06 14.30
C THR A 506 38.06 6.37 15.11
N VAL A 507 38.08 7.54 15.74
CA VAL A 507 39.19 8.01 16.59
C VAL A 507 38.78 7.92 18.05
N PHE A 508 39.61 7.27 18.86
CA PHE A 508 39.49 7.24 20.30
C PHE A 508 40.42 8.30 20.90
N ALA A 509 39.91 9.50 21.18
CA ALA A 509 40.70 10.63 21.66
C ALA A 509 40.77 10.68 23.20
N PRO A 510 41.95 10.52 23.81
CA PRO A 510 42.08 10.62 25.27
C PRO A 510 41.95 12.07 25.75
N THR A 511 41.32 12.30 26.89
CA THR A 511 41.24 13.63 27.51
C THR A 511 42.60 14.10 28.04
N ASN A 512 42.72 15.39 28.35
CA ASN A 512 43.89 15.94 29.04
C ASN A 512 44.21 15.18 30.34
N GLU A 513 43.19 14.88 31.15
CA GLU A 513 43.31 14.11 32.40
C GLU A 513 43.83 12.68 32.15
N ALA A 514 43.48 12.06 31.02
CA ALA A 514 43.97 10.74 30.63
C ALA A 514 45.50 10.70 30.48
N PHE A 515 46.09 11.78 29.96
CA PHE A 515 47.55 11.91 29.82
C PHE A 515 48.23 12.25 31.14
N GLU A 516 47.61 13.05 31.98
CA GLU A 516 48.11 13.37 33.33
C GLU A 516 48.19 12.12 34.22
N ASN A 517 47.27 11.17 34.00
CA ASN A 517 47.22 9.90 34.72
C ASN A 517 48.23 8.84 34.24
N LEU A 518 49.08 9.16 33.25
CA LEU A 518 50.16 8.26 32.83
C LEU A 518 51.23 8.12 33.92
N PRO A 519 51.89 6.96 34.03
CA PRO A 519 53.04 6.82 34.92
C PRO A 519 54.14 7.86 34.60
N ALA A 520 54.81 8.36 35.63
CA ALA A 520 55.86 9.37 35.47
C ALA A 520 56.96 8.88 34.51
N GLY A 521 57.35 9.74 33.55
CA GLY A 521 58.34 9.44 32.51
C GLY A 521 57.80 8.67 31.29
N THR A 522 56.63 8.03 31.37
CA THR A 522 56.04 7.32 30.21
C THR A 522 55.72 8.27 29.06
N LEU A 523 55.21 9.46 29.37
CA LEU A 523 54.91 10.46 28.34
C LEU A 523 56.19 11.00 27.68
N ASP A 524 57.26 11.21 28.45
CA ASP A 524 58.55 11.68 27.93
C ASP A 524 59.20 10.63 27.02
N GLU A 525 59.11 9.34 27.37
CA GLU A 525 59.56 8.23 26.51
C GLU A 525 58.76 8.16 25.21
N LEU A 526 57.43 8.28 25.27
CA LEU A 526 56.57 8.27 24.08
C LEU A 526 56.85 9.47 23.17
N LEU A 527 57.20 10.63 23.73
CA LEU A 527 57.55 11.84 22.99
C LEU A 527 59.01 11.85 22.47
N ALA A 528 59.86 10.94 22.95
CA ALA A 528 61.28 10.89 22.56
C ALA A 528 61.50 10.34 21.13
N SER A 529 60.53 9.61 20.57
CA SER A 529 60.61 8.94 19.28
C SER A 529 59.37 9.26 18.43
N SER A 530 59.57 9.85 17.25
CA SER A 530 58.47 10.15 16.33
C SER A 530 57.78 8.88 15.79
N GLU A 531 58.49 7.75 15.76
CA GLU A 531 57.98 6.46 15.33
C GLU A 531 57.07 5.84 16.40
N ASP A 532 57.48 5.83 17.66
CA ASP A 532 56.68 5.30 18.77
C ASP A 532 55.40 6.13 18.97
N LEU A 533 55.53 7.44 18.79
CA LEU A 533 54.44 8.38 18.82
C LEU A 533 53.42 8.14 17.69
N THR A 534 53.92 7.93 16.47
CA THR A 534 53.12 7.57 15.30
C THR A 534 52.37 6.26 15.55
N ASN A 535 53.07 5.23 16.04
CA ASN A 535 52.48 3.93 16.35
C ASN A 535 51.41 4.03 17.45
N LEU A 536 51.64 4.84 18.49
CA LEU A 536 50.67 5.10 19.54
C LEU A 536 49.40 5.74 18.97
N LEU A 537 49.54 6.78 18.15
CA LEU A 537 48.40 7.48 17.56
C LEU A 537 47.60 6.57 16.63
N GLN A 538 48.27 5.80 15.76
CA GLN A 538 47.60 4.83 14.88
C GLN A 538 46.86 3.74 15.68
N TYR A 539 47.30 3.42 16.90
CA TYR A 539 46.62 2.47 17.78
C TYR A 539 45.29 3.00 18.34
N HIS A 540 45.10 4.34 18.35
CA HIS A 540 43.84 4.98 18.76
C HIS A 540 42.84 5.14 17.61
N VAL A 541 43.17 4.66 16.40
CA VAL A 541 42.32 4.82 15.22
C VAL A 541 41.95 3.44 14.67
N ILE A 542 40.69 3.26 14.28
CA ILE A 542 40.24 2.08 13.52
C ILE A 542 39.70 2.53 12.15
N GLY A 543 39.92 1.70 11.13
CA GLY A 543 39.57 1.97 9.72
C GLY A 543 38.11 1.68 9.36
N GLN A 544 37.16 2.09 10.21
CA GLN A 544 35.73 2.00 9.97
C GLN A 544 34.96 2.93 10.92
N MET A 545 33.73 3.29 10.58
CA MET A 545 32.80 3.89 11.54
C MET A 545 32.30 2.83 12.53
N TRP A 546 32.36 3.16 13.81
CA TRP A 546 32.02 2.24 14.87
C TRP A 546 31.08 2.85 15.91
N HIS A 547 29.95 2.16 16.10
CA HIS A 547 28.83 2.58 16.93
C HIS A 547 28.73 1.75 18.21
N ARG A 548 28.53 2.41 19.36
CA ARG A 548 28.39 1.75 20.66
C ARG A 548 27.11 0.91 20.72
N LYS A 549 26.02 1.40 20.10
CA LYS A 549 24.73 0.71 20.08
C LYS A 549 24.73 -0.61 19.30
N ALA A 550 25.64 -0.76 18.34
CA ALA A 550 25.82 -2.00 17.61
C ALA A 550 26.40 -3.14 18.49
N MET A 551 27.02 -2.79 19.63
CA MET A 551 27.56 -3.76 20.56
C MET A 551 26.45 -4.44 21.37
N ARG A 552 26.47 -5.77 21.35
CA ARG A 552 25.72 -6.57 22.31
C ARG A 552 26.39 -6.49 23.68
N PRO A 553 25.59 -6.35 24.75
CA PRO A 553 26.11 -6.41 26.12
C PRO A 553 26.92 -7.67 26.38
N ASN A 554 28.04 -7.52 27.10
CA ASN A 554 28.92 -8.58 27.57
C ASN A 554 29.55 -9.45 26.47
N ILE A 555 29.65 -8.93 25.24
CA ILE A 555 30.39 -9.57 24.14
C ILE A 555 31.69 -8.79 23.88
N LYS A 556 32.80 -9.53 23.74
CA LYS A 556 34.11 -8.99 23.36
C LYS A 556 34.17 -8.81 21.84
N TYR A 557 34.37 -7.57 21.40
CA TYR A 557 34.63 -7.22 20.01
C TYR A 557 36.12 -6.94 19.85
N ARG A 558 36.74 -7.44 18.78
CA ARG A 558 38.17 -7.24 18.51
C ARG A 558 38.34 -6.63 17.13
N LEU A 559 38.70 -5.34 17.09
CA LEU A 559 38.83 -4.58 15.85
C LEU A 559 40.31 -4.21 15.62
N PRO A 560 40.84 -4.40 14.39
CA PRO A 560 42.19 -3.96 14.08
C PRO A 560 42.27 -2.43 14.11
N SER A 561 43.22 -1.90 14.87
CA SER A 561 43.63 -0.50 14.73
C SER A 561 44.38 -0.28 13.42
N VAL A 562 44.56 0.98 13.02
CA VAL A 562 45.39 1.37 11.87
C VAL A 562 46.84 0.90 12.05
N GLN A 563 47.31 0.81 13.30
CA GLN A 563 48.62 0.27 13.65
C GLN A 563 48.71 -1.26 13.39
N GLY A 564 47.59 -1.96 13.29
CA GLY A 564 47.48 -3.40 13.03
C GLY A 564 47.18 -4.25 14.27
N ARG A 565 47.50 -3.77 15.49
CA ARG A 565 47.10 -4.45 16.74
C ARG A 565 45.59 -4.31 16.99
N LYS A 566 44.99 -5.34 17.58
CA LYS A 566 43.54 -5.38 17.84
C LYS A 566 43.19 -4.66 19.15
N LEU A 567 42.19 -3.78 19.10
CA LEU A 567 41.52 -3.21 20.26
C LEU A 567 40.41 -4.15 20.72
N GLU A 568 40.39 -4.51 22.01
CA GLU A 568 39.30 -5.30 22.60
C GLU A 568 38.26 -4.38 23.24
N MET A 569 37.05 -4.37 22.71
CA MET A 569 35.95 -3.53 23.17
C MET A 569 34.87 -4.38 23.82
N ILE A 570 34.39 -3.94 24.98
CA ILE A 570 33.31 -4.62 25.72
C ILE A 570 32.31 -3.57 26.18
N ARG A 571 31.01 -3.82 25.93
CA ARG A 571 29.92 -3.06 26.52
C ARG A 571 29.36 -3.84 27.71
N ALA A 572 29.59 -3.38 28.93
CA ALA A 572 29.16 -4.05 30.15
C ALA A 572 28.46 -3.07 31.08
N LYS A 573 27.63 -3.58 32.02
CA LYS A 573 27.10 -2.72 33.08
C LYS A 573 28.25 -2.26 33.97
N GLU A 574 28.26 -0.99 34.30
CA GLU A 574 29.19 -0.48 35.31
C GLU A 574 28.83 -1.03 36.69
N GLU A 575 29.84 -1.36 37.48
CA GLU A 575 29.66 -1.97 38.79
C GLU A 575 28.91 -1.00 39.72
N GLY A 576 27.75 -1.44 40.24
CA GLY A 576 26.89 -0.59 41.06
C GLY A 576 25.96 0.35 40.28
N SER A 577 26.00 0.34 38.94
CA SER A 577 25.12 1.13 38.07
C SER A 577 24.27 0.24 37.17
N ASN A 578 23.12 0.77 36.72
CA ASN A 578 22.35 0.16 35.63
C ASN A 578 22.79 0.63 34.25
N GLU A 579 23.77 1.52 34.18
CA GLU A 579 24.31 2.08 32.95
C GLU A 579 25.30 1.13 32.28
N TYR A 580 25.22 1.05 30.95
CA TYR A 580 26.15 0.28 30.14
C TYR A 580 27.29 1.18 29.67
N VAL A 581 28.51 0.86 30.06
CA VAL A 581 29.72 1.57 29.64
C VAL A 581 30.49 0.71 28.65
N VAL A 582 31.12 1.36 27.67
CA VAL A 582 32.06 0.70 26.76
C VAL A 582 33.47 0.88 27.31
N THR A 583 34.16 -0.24 27.53
CA THR A 583 35.58 -0.29 27.88
C THR A 583 36.42 -0.79 26.72
N ILE A 584 37.57 -0.17 26.48
CA ILE A 584 38.58 -0.53 25.48
C ILE A 584 39.80 -1.10 26.21
N ASN A 585 40.26 -2.26 25.76
CA ASN A 585 41.34 -3.05 26.36
C ASN A 585 41.15 -3.33 27.87
N GLY A 586 39.89 -3.34 28.32
CA GLY A 586 39.50 -3.57 29.72
C GLY A 586 39.87 -2.44 30.69
N LYS A 587 40.27 -1.26 30.19
CA LYS A 587 40.70 -0.14 31.04
C LYS A 587 40.08 1.20 30.64
N ALA A 588 40.31 1.66 29.40
CA ALA A 588 39.82 2.94 28.91
C ALA A 588 38.29 2.92 28.75
N LYS A 589 37.57 3.84 29.38
CA LYS A 589 36.13 4.03 29.21
C LYS A 589 35.87 5.14 28.20
N ILE A 590 34.82 4.95 27.38
CA ILE A 590 34.30 6.02 26.53
C ILE A 590 33.41 6.95 27.38
N THR A 591 33.82 8.20 27.55
CA THR A 591 33.13 9.21 28.36
C THR A 591 32.12 10.03 27.54
N GLN A 592 32.46 10.31 26.29
CA GLN A 592 31.61 10.94 25.29
C GLN A 592 31.87 10.25 23.96
N GLY A 593 30.87 10.06 23.11
CA GLY A 593 31.15 9.37 21.86
C GLY A 593 30.06 9.45 20.81
N GLU A 594 30.43 9.04 19.60
CA GLU A 594 29.62 9.12 18.38
C GLU A 594 29.39 10.57 17.92
N THR A 595 30.34 11.47 18.21
CA THR A 595 30.38 12.80 17.59
C THR A 595 30.73 12.62 16.13
N LEU A 596 29.86 13.12 15.25
CA LEU A 596 29.97 12.96 13.81
C LEU A 596 30.96 13.98 13.23
N ALA A 597 31.92 13.48 12.44
CA ALA A 597 32.83 14.28 11.64
C ALA A 597 32.62 14.01 10.15
N THR A 598 33.13 14.92 9.30
CA THR A 598 33.08 14.76 7.83
C THR A 598 33.82 13.52 7.35
N ASN A 599 34.80 13.00 8.10
CA ASN A 599 35.59 11.82 7.75
C ASN A 599 35.53 10.68 8.79
N GLY A 600 34.57 10.68 9.72
CA GLY A 600 34.44 9.58 10.69
C GLY A 600 33.66 9.88 11.96
N LEU A 601 33.94 9.10 13.01
CA LEU A 601 33.39 9.26 14.35
C LEU A 601 34.49 9.53 15.37
N LEU A 602 34.19 10.41 16.32
CA LEU A 602 35.04 10.68 17.48
C LEU A 602 34.41 10.05 18.73
N HIS A 603 35.23 9.32 19.50
CA HIS A 603 34.93 8.89 20.85
C HIS A 603 36.00 9.41 21.80
N VAL A 604 35.57 10.10 22.84
CA VAL A 604 36.43 10.59 23.91
C VAL A 604 36.62 9.50 24.95
N ILE A 605 37.86 9.28 25.36
CA ILE A 605 38.23 8.24 26.33
C ILE A 605 38.96 8.83 27.54
N ASP A 606 38.81 8.19 28.70
CA ASP A 606 39.41 8.62 29.97
C ASP A 606 40.84 8.12 30.21
N GLN A 607 41.38 7.27 29.32
CA GLN A 607 42.74 6.72 29.44
C GLN A 607 43.42 6.59 28.07
N VAL A 608 44.75 6.75 28.04
CA VAL A 608 45.55 6.55 26.82
C VAL A 608 45.69 5.07 26.49
N LEU A 609 45.42 4.69 25.23
CA LEU A 609 45.58 3.33 24.73
C LEU A 609 47.06 3.05 24.42
N ILE A 610 47.70 2.21 25.22
CA ILE A 610 49.12 1.84 25.02
C ILE A 610 49.23 0.45 24.37
N PRO A 611 49.91 0.31 23.21
CA PRO A 611 50.13 -0.99 22.58
C PRO A 611 50.92 -1.95 23.49
N GLY A 612 50.36 -3.11 23.83
CA GLY A 612 51.12 -4.20 24.47
C GLY A 612 51.04 -4.28 26.00
N GLN A 613 50.29 -3.41 26.68
CA GLN A 613 49.86 -3.71 28.05
C GLN A 613 48.82 -4.84 28.02
N LYS A 614 49.19 -6.06 28.41
CA LYS A 614 48.22 -7.14 28.66
C LYS A 614 47.18 -6.63 29.66
N GLY A 615 45.89 -6.66 29.28
CA GLY A 615 44.79 -6.48 30.20
C GLY A 615 44.90 -7.51 31.32
N SER A 616 44.98 -7.04 32.57
CA SER A 616 45.01 -7.91 33.74
C SER A 616 43.61 -8.51 33.93
N ALA A 617 43.38 -9.70 33.36
CA ALA A 617 42.40 -10.67 33.84
C ALA A 617 42.62 -12.02 33.11
N ASN A 618 43.29 -12.95 33.81
CA ASN A 618 43.27 -14.41 33.68
C ASN A 618 42.71 -15.07 32.40
N GLY A 619 43.57 -15.83 31.71
CA GLY A 619 43.18 -16.96 30.84
C GLY A 619 43.92 -17.05 29.50
N GLU A 620 44.93 -17.94 29.43
CA GLU A 620 45.47 -18.71 28.28
C GLU A 620 45.48 -18.06 26.88
N GLY A 621 46.64 -17.70 26.30
CA GLY A 621 47.47 -18.61 25.48
C GLY A 621 46.92 -18.64 24.05
N ASP A 622 47.46 -17.90 23.09
CA ASP A 622 48.38 -18.47 22.09
C ASP A 622 49.26 -17.40 21.43
N GLY A 623 50.50 -17.81 21.11
CA GLY A 623 51.61 -16.96 20.70
C GLY A 623 51.82 -16.77 19.19
N GLU A 624 52.45 -15.63 18.91
CA GLU A 624 53.46 -15.26 17.90
C GLU A 624 53.54 -15.85 16.47
N GLY A 625 53.78 -14.92 15.55
CA GLY A 625 54.40 -15.05 14.23
C GLY A 625 53.88 -13.89 13.34
N GLY A 626 54.59 -12.81 13.03
CA GLY A 626 55.97 -12.70 12.56
C GLY A 626 55.94 -12.27 11.08
N ASN A 627 56.15 -10.97 10.84
CA ASN A 627 56.37 -10.22 9.59
C ASN A 627 56.35 -10.95 8.23
N ASN A 628 55.62 -10.38 7.25
CA ASN A 628 56.18 -10.02 5.95
C ASN A 628 55.28 -9.02 5.18
N LEU A 629 55.96 -8.03 4.59
CA LEU A 629 55.48 -7.00 3.69
C LEU A 629 55.38 -7.53 2.23
N ILE A 630 54.43 -6.98 1.48
CA ILE A 630 54.37 -6.78 0.01
C ILE A 630 53.84 -7.92 -0.90
N SER A 631 52.94 -7.47 -1.82
CA SER A 631 52.33 -8.10 -3.01
C SER A 631 51.22 -9.11 -2.70
N VAL A 632 50.00 -8.98 -3.23
CA VAL A 632 49.65 -9.08 -4.66
C VAL A 632 48.40 -8.24 -4.97
N ILE A 633 48.54 -7.32 -5.93
CA ILE A 633 47.46 -6.87 -6.81
C ILE A 633 47.36 -7.92 -7.93
N ASN A 634 46.19 -8.52 -8.13
CA ASN A 634 45.66 -8.81 -9.48
C ASN A 634 44.21 -9.32 -9.40
N GLY A 635 43.41 -8.82 -10.34
CA GLY A 635 41.97 -9.03 -10.41
C GLY A 635 41.53 -10.43 -10.84
N GLY A 636 40.22 -10.62 -10.77
CA GLY A 636 39.52 -11.82 -11.20
C GLY A 636 38.03 -11.56 -11.31
N ARG A 637 37.63 -11.00 -12.45
CA ARG A 637 36.26 -10.92 -12.94
C ARG A 637 35.84 -12.33 -13.37
N GLU A 638 34.89 -12.95 -12.67
CA GLU A 638 34.22 -14.16 -13.16
C GLU A 638 32.84 -13.80 -13.71
N THR A 639 32.76 -13.80 -15.03
CA THR A 639 31.53 -13.98 -15.80
C THR A 639 31.22 -15.47 -15.91
N ILE A 640 29.99 -15.87 -15.60
CA ILE A 640 29.40 -17.12 -16.11
C ILE A 640 28.10 -16.74 -16.82
N GLY A 641 28.02 -17.07 -18.10
CA GLY A 641 26.82 -16.96 -18.90
C GLY A 641 26.18 -18.33 -19.17
N GLY A 642 24.95 -18.28 -19.67
CA GLY A 642 24.39 -19.28 -20.59
C GLY A 642 23.32 -20.21 -20.02
N GLY A 643 22.10 -20.08 -20.54
CA GLY A 643 21.03 -21.07 -20.37
C GLY A 643 19.69 -20.62 -20.95
N ALA A 644 19.56 -20.66 -22.28
CA ALA A 644 18.29 -20.53 -22.99
C ALA A 644 17.47 -21.83 -22.90
N GLY A 645 16.13 -21.70 -22.93
CA GLY A 645 15.18 -22.80 -23.07
C GLY A 645 13.83 -22.28 -23.55
N GLU A 646 13.45 -22.69 -24.76
CA GLU A 646 12.32 -22.26 -25.58
C GLU A 646 10.95 -22.79 -25.12
N GLY A 647 9.88 -22.07 -25.49
CA GLY A 647 8.82 -22.63 -26.34
C GLY A 647 7.59 -23.26 -25.68
N GLY A 648 6.46 -22.55 -25.72
CA GLY A 648 5.11 -23.08 -25.57
C GLY A 648 4.09 -22.09 -26.12
N SER A 649 3.33 -22.51 -27.13
CA SER A 649 2.66 -21.68 -28.14
C SER A 649 1.13 -21.66 -28.02
N VAL A 650 0.52 -20.52 -28.43
CA VAL A 650 -0.76 -20.36 -29.18
C VAL A 650 -2.08 -20.51 -28.42
N SER A 651 -2.88 -19.42 -28.39
CA SER A 651 -4.07 -19.28 -29.25
C SER A 651 -4.61 -17.85 -29.24
N VAL A 652 -4.81 -17.33 -30.46
CA VAL A 652 -5.49 -16.08 -30.81
C VAL A 652 -6.99 -16.36 -30.94
N SER A 653 -7.82 -15.42 -30.48
CA SER A 653 -9.14 -15.19 -31.06
C SER A 653 -9.39 -13.69 -31.16
N VAL A 654 -9.62 -13.26 -32.40
CA VAL A 654 -10.00 -11.91 -32.84
C VAL A 654 -11.51 -11.76 -32.71
N GLY A 655 -11.99 -10.58 -32.30
CA GLY A 655 -13.39 -10.17 -32.36
C GLY A 655 -13.51 -8.65 -32.41
N GLU A 656 -14.20 -8.16 -33.43
CA GLU A 656 -14.36 -6.77 -33.87
C GLU A 656 -15.28 -5.90 -32.98
N GLY A 657 -14.97 -4.60 -32.88
CA GLY A 657 -15.89 -3.51 -33.28
C GLY A 657 -16.99 -3.00 -32.32
N ALA A 658 -16.76 -1.77 -31.83
CA ALA A 658 -17.65 -0.60 -31.84
C ALA A 658 -18.65 -0.29 -30.69
N GLY A 659 -18.43 0.88 -30.04
CA GLY A 659 -19.42 1.96 -29.93
C GLY A 659 -20.07 2.23 -28.57
N GLY A 660 -19.69 3.35 -27.94
CA GLY A 660 -20.42 4.16 -26.94
C GLY A 660 -21.27 3.43 -25.89
N GLU A 661 -20.74 3.25 -24.68
CA GLU A 661 -21.37 2.37 -23.68
C GLU A 661 -21.41 3.03 -22.30
N GLY A 662 -22.63 3.14 -21.73
CA GLY A 662 -22.80 3.36 -20.30
C GLY A 662 -22.27 2.15 -19.55
N SER A 663 -21.33 2.39 -18.62
CA SER A 663 -20.75 1.37 -17.75
C SER A 663 -21.63 1.18 -16.51
N VAL A 664 -22.05 -0.06 -16.26
CA VAL A 664 -22.72 -0.47 -15.02
C VAL A 664 -21.74 -1.33 -14.22
N ILE A 665 -21.39 -0.87 -13.02
CA ILE A 665 -20.64 -1.65 -12.04
C ILE A 665 -21.66 -2.46 -11.24
N VAL A 666 -21.69 -3.77 -11.45
CA VAL A 666 -22.53 -4.68 -10.66
C VAL A 666 -21.74 -5.07 -9.41
N GLY A 667 -21.95 -4.35 -8.31
CA GLY A 667 -21.46 -4.73 -6.99
C GLY A 667 -22.58 -5.39 -6.19
N GLU A 668 -22.23 -6.36 -5.33
CA GLU A 668 -23.10 -6.81 -4.24
C GLU A 668 -23.21 -5.70 -3.18
N GLY A 669 -23.94 -4.63 -3.50
CA GLY A 669 -24.46 -3.66 -2.54
C GLY A 669 -25.85 -4.09 -2.09
N GLU A 670 -26.19 -3.77 -0.85
CA GLU A 670 -27.44 -4.07 -0.13
C GLU A 670 -28.63 -4.37 -1.06
N GLY A 671 -29.02 -5.65 -1.14
CA GLY A 671 -30.25 -6.09 -1.84
C GLY A 671 -30.08 -6.74 -3.22
N ALA A 672 -28.85 -7.00 -3.71
CA ALA A 672 -28.65 -7.81 -4.92
C ALA A 672 -28.98 -9.30 -4.70
N SER A 673 -30.26 -9.63 -4.51
CA SER A 673 -30.74 -11.02 -4.47
C SER A 673 -30.94 -11.53 -5.90
N ASN A 674 -30.33 -12.67 -6.24
CA ASN A 674 -30.73 -13.46 -7.42
C ASN A 674 -32.14 -14.01 -7.17
N VAL A 675 -33.19 -13.21 -7.40
CA VAL A 675 -34.57 -13.72 -7.37
C VAL A 675 -34.87 -14.32 -8.75
N VAL A 676 -34.76 -15.64 -8.86
CA VAL A 676 -35.21 -16.38 -10.06
C VAL A 676 -36.70 -16.70 -9.89
N THR A 677 -37.54 -16.18 -10.78
CA THR A 677 -38.99 -16.41 -10.77
C THR A 677 -39.42 -17.50 -11.77
N GLY A 678 -40.19 -18.51 -11.36
CA GLY A 678 -40.99 -19.38 -12.25
C GLY A 678 -42.48 -19.18 -11.91
N ASP A 679 -43.47 -19.18 -12.82
CA ASP A 679 -43.63 -19.81 -14.12
C ASP A 679 -44.33 -18.79 -15.07
N GLY A 680 -43.73 -18.56 -16.24
CA GLY A 680 -44.11 -17.48 -17.18
C GLY A 680 -42.94 -16.83 -17.94
N GLY A 681 -41.72 -17.33 -17.74
CA GLY A 681 -40.45 -16.77 -18.23
C GLY A 681 -39.60 -16.29 -17.04
N PRO A 682 -38.29 -16.60 -16.98
CA PRO A 682 -37.48 -16.19 -15.84
C PRO A 682 -37.25 -14.66 -15.88
N ARG A 683 -37.23 -13.98 -14.73
CA ARG A 683 -37.09 -12.52 -14.61
C ARG A 683 -36.16 -12.17 -13.46
N VAL A 684 -35.18 -11.28 -13.68
CA VAL A 684 -34.09 -10.96 -12.72
C VAL A 684 -34.04 -9.45 -12.46
N ILE A 685 -33.82 -9.05 -11.21
CA ILE A 685 -33.57 -7.66 -10.82
C ILE A 685 -32.17 -7.52 -10.25
N LYS A 686 -31.44 -6.50 -10.70
CA LYS A 686 -30.11 -6.10 -10.23
C LYS A 686 -30.17 -4.65 -9.76
N VAL A 687 -29.96 -4.40 -8.48
CA VAL A 687 -29.95 -3.03 -7.96
C VAL A 687 -28.63 -2.35 -8.36
N THR A 688 -28.69 -1.15 -8.92
CA THR A 688 -27.51 -0.36 -9.32
C THR A 688 -27.42 0.93 -8.52
N SER A 689 -26.20 1.36 -8.22
CA SER A 689 -25.94 2.59 -7.45
C SER A 689 -25.93 3.87 -8.30
N ARG A 690 -26.24 3.77 -9.60
CA ARG A 690 -26.27 4.90 -10.53
C ARG A 690 -27.41 4.74 -11.54
N VAL A 691 -27.97 5.87 -11.97
CA VAL A 691 -28.87 5.93 -13.13
C VAL A 691 -28.03 6.11 -14.39
N THR A 692 -28.06 5.14 -15.29
CA THR A 692 -27.33 5.19 -16.56
C THR A 692 -28.22 5.79 -17.65
N LEU A 693 -27.86 6.99 -18.12
CA LEU A 693 -28.59 7.66 -19.19
C LEU A 693 -27.94 7.36 -20.54
N PRO A 694 -28.73 7.13 -21.61
CA PRO A 694 -28.16 6.96 -22.95
C PRO A 694 -27.41 8.24 -23.36
N GLY A 695 -26.07 8.16 -23.45
CA GLY A 695 -25.20 9.22 -23.98
C GLY A 695 -24.56 10.19 -22.97
N SER A 696 -24.48 9.88 -21.66
CA SER A 696 -23.89 10.80 -20.67
C SER A 696 -22.36 10.65 -20.52
N GLY A 697 -21.63 11.38 -21.35
CA GLY A 697 -20.19 11.68 -21.25
C GLY A 697 -19.82 12.72 -22.33
N PRO A 698 -18.76 13.53 -22.17
CA PRO A 698 -18.39 14.49 -23.21
C PRO A 698 -17.95 13.76 -24.49
N SER A 699 -18.35 14.25 -25.65
CA SER A 699 -17.75 13.86 -26.93
C SER A 699 -16.26 14.21 -26.96
N ILE A 700 -15.54 13.75 -27.99
CA ILE A 700 -14.16 14.19 -28.23
C ILE A 700 -14.11 15.72 -28.33
N TRP A 701 -15.03 16.33 -29.07
CA TRP A 701 -15.10 17.79 -29.16
C TRP A 701 -15.39 18.45 -27.81
N ASP A 702 -16.39 17.98 -27.05
CA ASP A 702 -16.71 18.54 -25.73
C ASP A 702 -15.52 18.47 -24.76
N SER A 703 -14.73 17.38 -24.81
CA SER A 703 -13.54 17.25 -23.96
C SER A 703 -12.40 18.16 -24.39
N ILE A 704 -12.21 18.31 -25.71
CA ILE A 704 -11.26 19.30 -26.21
C ILE A 704 -11.70 20.69 -25.79
N ASP A 705 -12.97 21.07 -26.01
CA ASP A 705 -13.55 22.38 -25.71
C ASP A 705 -13.49 22.76 -24.21
N GLN A 706 -13.55 21.77 -23.31
CA GLN A 706 -13.49 22.02 -21.86
C GLN A 706 -12.06 22.04 -21.29
N ASP A 707 -11.06 21.49 -21.96
CA ASP A 707 -9.68 21.41 -21.47
C ASP A 707 -8.86 22.66 -21.86
N ALA A 708 -8.16 23.26 -20.89
CA ALA A 708 -7.42 24.51 -21.07
C ALA A 708 -6.14 24.35 -21.89
N ASP A 709 -5.57 23.14 -21.98
CA ASP A 709 -4.30 22.84 -22.65
C ASP A 709 -4.42 22.78 -24.20
N PHE A 710 -5.64 22.90 -24.73
CA PHE A 710 -5.98 22.77 -26.15
C PHE A 710 -6.48 24.08 -26.78
N SER A 711 -6.11 25.25 -26.24
CA SER A 711 -6.65 26.53 -26.72
C SER A 711 -6.37 26.80 -28.21
N ILE A 712 -5.17 26.45 -28.70
CA ILE A 712 -4.77 26.56 -30.11
C ILE A 712 -5.47 25.47 -30.95
N LEU A 713 -5.56 24.25 -30.43
CA LEU A 713 -6.23 23.13 -31.10
C LEU A 713 -7.73 23.41 -31.32
N LYS A 714 -8.43 23.98 -30.32
CA LYS A 714 -9.84 24.42 -30.44
C LYS A 714 -10.02 25.39 -31.60
N SER A 715 -9.19 26.43 -31.63
CA SER A 715 -9.22 27.44 -32.70
C SER A 715 -8.97 26.82 -34.08
N ALA A 716 -8.05 25.87 -34.16
CA ALA A 716 -7.74 25.15 -35.39
C ALA A 716 -8.91 24.27 -35.86
N ILE A 717 -9.52 23.49 -34.95
CA ILE A 717 -10.70 22.64 -35.24
C ILE A 717 -11.86 23.50 -35.73
N SER A 718 -12.13 24.63 -35.08
CA SER A 718 -13.20 25.54 -35.51
C SER A 718 -12.93 26.25 -36.82
N THR A 719 -11.67 26.55 -37.14
CA THR A 719 -11.30 27.10 -38.44
C THR A 719 -11.48 26.06 -39.55
N ALA A 720 -11.23 24.78 -39.26
CA ALA A 720 -11.39 23.67 -40.18
C ALA A 720 -12.83 23.11 -40.27
N GLN A 721 -13.76 23.59 -39.41
CA GLN A 721 -15.15 23.12 -39.34
C GLN A 721 -15.28 21.61 -39.03
N LEU A 722 -14.42 21.11 -38.13
CA LEU A 722 -14.39 19.70 -37.75
C LEU A 722 -15.15 19.38 -36.45
N GLU A 723 -15.80 20.36 -35.81
CA GLU A 723 -16.58 20.16 -34.57
C GLU A 723 -17.67 19.09 -34.76
N ASP A 724 -18.51 19.27 -35.78
CA ASP A 724 -19.58 18.32 -36.11
C ASP A 724 -19.04 16.92 -36.39
N MET A 725 -17.80 16.78 -36.87
CA MET A 725 -17.17 15.48 -37.09
C MET A 725 -16.72 14.86 -35.76
N LEU A 726 -16.09 15.65 -34.89
CA LEU A 726 -15.60 15.23 -33.58
C LEU A 726 -16.71 15.11 -32.52
N ASP A 727 -17.93 15.54 -32.85
CA ASP A 727 -19.17 15.28 -32.09
C ASP A 727 -19.98 14.09 -32.62
N ARG A 728 -19.74 13.66 -33.87
CA ARG A 728 -20.52 12.57 -34.46
C ARG A 728 -20.33 11.28 -33.66
N PRO A 729 -21.41 10.51 -33.44
CA PRO A 729 -21.29 9.16 -32.89
C PRO A 729 -20.38 8.31 -33.76
N GLY A 730 -19.42 7.63 -33.15
CA GLY A 730 -18.43 6.84 -33.85
C GLY A 730 -17.43 6.19 -32.92
N THR A 731 -16.38 5.62 -33.50
CA THR A 731 -15.21 5.11 -32.79
C THR A 731 -13.97 5.73 -33.39
N TYR A 732 -13.47 6.77 -32.73
CA TYR A 732 -12.28 7.49 -33.17
C TYR A 732 -11.13 7.31 -32.18
N THR A 733 -9.91 7.32 -32.69
CA THR A 733 -8.71 7.64 -31.91
C THR A 733 -8.22 9.00 -32.36
N PHE A 734 -8.27 9.99 -31.46
CA PHE A 734 -7.80 11.33 -31.74
C PHE A 734 -6.47 11.59 -31.04
N PHE A 735 -5.41 11.81 -31.82
CA PHE A 735 -4.12 12.22 -31.28
C PHE A 735 -4.12 13.75 -31.14
N ALA A 736 -4.40 14.27 -29.94
CA ALA A 736 -4.60 15.70 -29.70
C ALA A 736 -3.28 16.42 -29.36
N PRO A 737 -2.74 17.29 -30.24
CA PRO A 737 -1.56 18.07 -29.93
C PRO A 737 -1.86 19.20 -28.92
N THR A 738 -1.00 19.34 -27.92
CA THR A 738 -1.09 20.43 -26.93
C THR A 738 -0.75 21.79 -27.53
N ASP A 739 -1.07 22.87 -26.82
CA ASP A 739 -0.62 24.22 -27.21
C ASP A 739 0.90 24.31 -27.34
N ARG A 740 1.65 23.55 -26.53
CA ARG A 740 3.12 23.43 -26.64
C ARG A 740 3.54 22.80 -27.97
N ALA A 741 2.82 21.78 -28.44
CA ALA A 741 3.08 21.13 -29.71
C ALA A 741 2.91 22.09 -30.89
N PHE A 742 1.88 22.93 -30.86
CA PHE A 742 1.67 23.97 -31.88
C PHE A 742 2.72 25.08 -31.82
N ASN A 743 3.09 25.52 -30.62
CA ASN A 743 4.12 26.55 -30.42
C ASN A 743 5.53 26.07 -30.80
N ALA A 744 5.75 24.76 -30.88
CA ALA A 744 7.00 24.17 -31.36
C ALA A 744 7.13 24.14 -32.90
N LEU A 745 6.09 24.52 -33.63
CA LEU A 745 6.16 24.68 -35.09
C LEU A 745 7.03 25.90 -35.48
N PRO A 746 7.60 25.92 -36.69
CA PRO A 746 8.28 27.11 -37.22
C PRO A 746 7.37 28.36 -37.15
N GLU A 747 7.97 29.54 -36.93
CA GLU A 747 7.23 30.80 -36.69
C GLU A 747 6.18 31.15 -37.77
N ASP A 748 6.39 30.71 -39.01
CA ASP A 748 5.50 30.93 -40.15
C ASP A 748 4.49 29.81 -40.38
N ALA A 749 4.68 28.62 -39.80
CA ALA A 749 3.88 27.45 -40.09
C ALA A 749 2.43 27.56 -39.55
N LEU A 750 2.24 27.89 -38.27
CA LEU A 750 0.90 28.00 -37.69
C LEU A 750 0.04 29.12 -38.34
N PRO A 751 0.56 30.34 -38.57
CA PRO A 751 -0.19 31.36 -39.30
C PRO A 751 -0.56 30.95 -40.74
N ASN A 752 0.33 30.25 -41.45
CA ASN A 752 0.05 29.77 -42.80
C ASN A 752 -1.02 28.67 -42.81
N LEU A 753 -1.02 27.79 -41.81
CA LEU A 753 -2.03 26.75 -41.65
C LEU A 753 -3.41 27.33 -41.29
N LEU A 754 -3.46 28.30 -40.38
CA LEU A 754 -4.72 28.99 -40.03
C LEU A 754 -5.27 29.85 -41.19
N ALA A 755 -4.41 30.29 -42.11
CA ALA A 755 -4.83 30.99 -43.32
C ALA A 755 -5.35 30.07 -44.44
N ASN A 756 -5.20 28.74 -44.30
CA ASN A 756 -5.63 27.75 -45.29
C ASN A 756 -6.48 26.63 -44.66
N PRO A 757 -7.80 26.85 -44.51
CA PRO A 757 -8.71 25.90 -43.86
C PRO A 757 -8.73 24.49 -44.49
N GLU A 758 -8.55 24.37 -45.82
CA GLU A 758 -8.52 23.07 -46.50
C GLU A 758 -7.30 22.25 -46.07
N GLN A 759 -6.12 22.88 -46.05
CA GLN A 759 -4.88 22.24 -45.60
C GLN A 759 -4.89 21.96 -44.09
N LEU A 760 -5.55 22.82 -43.31
CA LEU A 760 -5.73 22.61 -41.87
C LEU A 760 -6.64 21.42 -41.58
N SER A 761 -7.75 21.27 -42.33
CA SER A 761 -8.64 20.10 -42.23
C SER A 761 -7.86 18.81 -42.53
N GLU A 762 -7.07 18.81 -43.61
CA GLU A 762 -6.25 17.66 -43.99
C GLU A 762 -5.26 17.25 -42.86
N ILE A 763 -4.60 18.22 -42.23
CA ILE A 763 -3.70 17.95 -41.11
C ILE A 763 -4.45 17.43 -39.89
N LEU A 764 -5.59 18.02 -39.53
CA LEU A 764 -6.37 17.58 -38.37
C LEU A 764 -6.99 16.19 -38.59
N GLU A 765 -7.45 15.87 -39.80
CA GLU A 765 -7.91 14.54 -40.18
C GLU A 765 -6.78 13.50 -40.14
N TYR A 766 -5.52 13.91 -40.33
CA TYR A 766 -4.35 13.03 -40.15
C TYR A 766 -4.10 12.67 -38.67
N HIS A 767 -4.66 13.44 -37.73
CA HIS A 767 -4.61 13.11 -36.29
C HIS A 767 -5.76 12.20 -35.85
N VAL A 768 -6.72 11.91 -36.72
CA VAL A 768 -7.88 11.08 -36.42
C VAL A 768 -7.75 9.74 -37.12
N VAL A 769 -7.89 8.66 -36.37
CA VAL A 769 -7.92 7.29 -36.87
C VAL A 769 -9.30 6.70 -36.62
N GLU A 770 -9.84 5.99 -37.61
CA GLU A 770 -11.04 5.17 -37.40
C GLU A 770 -10.67 3.95 -36.56
N ASN A 771 -11.51 3.65 -35.57
CA ASN A 771 -11.34 2.68 -34.47
C ASN A 771 -10.60 3.24 -33.25
N VAL A 772 -10.94 2.68 -32.09
CA VAL A 772 -10.32 3.00 -30.81
C VAL A 772 -9.05 2.17 -30.63
N LEU A 773 -7.92 2.84 -30.43
CA LEU A 773 -6.66 2.22 -30.06
C LEU A 773 -6.30 2.64 -28.63
N ASN A 774 -6.38 1.70 -27.70
CA ASN A 774 -5.89 1.91 -26.34
C ASN A 774 -4.36 1.78 -26.30
N SER A 775 -3.69 2.55 -25.44
CA SER A 775 -2.24 2.52 -25.28
C SER A 775 -1.71 1.12 -24.91
N LYS A 776 -2.49 0.36 -24.12
CA LYS A 776 -2.19 -1.02 -23.70
C LYS A 776 -2.36 -2.05 -24.82
N ALA A 777 -3.02 -1.70 -25.92
CA ALA A 777 -3.11 -2.55 -27.11
C ALA A 777 -1.78 -2.55 -27.91
N VAL A 778 -0.88 -1.62 -27.64
CA VAL A 778 0.41 -1.49 -28.34
C VAL A 778 1.48 -2.27 -27.58
N SER A 779 1.74 -3.50 -28.02
CA SER A 779 2.78 -4.36 -27.42
C SER A 779 4.19 -3.76 -27.58
N PRO A 780 5.07 -3.88 -26.56
CA PRO A 780 6.45 -3.39 -26.65
C PRO A 780 7.20 -3.93 -27.88
N GLY A 781 7.83 -3.04 -28.64
CA GLY A 781 8.59 -3.40 -29.85
C GLY A 781 7.73 -3.69 -31.09
N VAL A 782 6.40 -3.61 -31.00
CA VAL A 782 5.49 -3.73 -32.16
C VAL A 782 5.16 -2.34 -32.70
N ALA A 783 5.26 -2.19 -34.02
CA ALA A 783 4.83 -1.00 -34.73
C ALA A 783 3.48 -1.27 -35.39
N ILE A 784 2.46 -0.51 -35.01
CA ILE A 784 1.09 -0.64 -35.51
C ILE A 784 0.84 0.51 -36.49
N PRO A 785 0.77 0.24 -37.81
CA PRO A 785 0.34 1.23 -38.79
C PRO A 785 -1.18 1.38 -38.73
N LEU A 786 -1.66 2.62 -38.68
CA LEU A 786 -3.08 2.98 -38.64
C LEU A 786 -3.38 3.93 -39.79
N ALA A 787 -4.45 3.65 -40.53
CA ALA A 787 -4.96 4.57 -41.54
C ALA A 787 -5.70 5.73 -40.85
N THR A 788 -5.38 6.96 -41.24
CA THR A 788 -6.02 8.17 -40.72
C THR A 788 -7.21 8.56 -41.60
N LEU A 789 -8.08 9.44 -41.11
CA LEU A 789 -9.22 9.96 -41.89
C LEU A 789 -8.77 10.72 -43.15
N GLN A 790 -7.59 11.34 -43.10
CA GLN A 790 -6.97 11.99 -44.25
C GLN A 790 -6.55 11.00 -45.36
N GLY A 791 -6.42 9.70 -45.03
CA GLY A 791 -6.03 8.63 -45.96
C GLY A 791 -4.55 8.24 -45.89
N GLY A 792 -3.72 9.02 -45.19
CA GLY A 792 -2.35 8.66 -44.83
C GLY A 792 -2.26 7.60 -43.72
N GLN A 793 -1.05 7.29 -43.28
CA GLN A 793 -0.83 6.33 -42.19
C GLN A 793 0.03 6.93 -41.08
N VAL A 794 -0.38 6.72 -39.83
CA VAL A 794 0.45 6.96 -38.64
C VAL A 794 0.92 5.64 -38.07
N THR A 795 2.12 5.62 -37.51
CA THR A 795 2.68 4.42 -36.87
C THR A 795 2.75 4.62 -35.37
N VAL A 796 2.01 3.81 -34.62
CA VAL A 796 2.07 3.80 -33.17
C VAL A 796 3.05 2.73 -32.70
N ARG A 797 3.91 3.08 -31.74
CA ARG A 797 4.92 2.18 -31.15
C ARG A 797 4.90 2.31 -29.64
N ASN A 798 5.24 1.22 -28.97
CA ASN A 798 5.57 1.23 -27.56
C ASN A 798 7.06 0.94 -27.41
N VAL A 799 7.83 1.95 -27.00
CA VAL A 799 9.28 1.89 -26.80
C VAL A 799 9.56 2.10 -25.32
N ASN A 800 10.02 1.05 -24.64
CA ASN A 800 10.37 1.08 -23.21
C ASN A 800 9.22 1.55 -22.29
N GLY A 801 7.97 1.20 -22.61
CA GLY A 801 6.79 1.60 -21.83
C GLY A 801 6.22 2.97 -22.19
N VAL A 802 6.83 3.68 -23.14
CA VAL A 802 6.35 4.97 -23.65
C VAL A 802 5.71 4.76 -25.02
N VAL A 803 4.45 5.20 -25.16
CA VAL A 803 3.75 5.17 -26.45
C VAL A 803 4.14 6.38 -27.29
N THR A 804 4.51 6.14 -28.53
CA THR A 804 4.86 7.18 -29.51
C THR A 804 4.03 6.98 -30.77
N VAL A 805 3.56 8.07 -31.38
CA VAL A 805 2.92 8.08 -32.69
C VAL A 805 3.81 8.85 -33.66
N ASN A 806 4.31 8.17 -34.69
CA ASN A 806 5.40 8.65 -35.54
C ASN A 806 6.62 9.12 -34.70
N SER A 807 6.87 10.42 -34.64
CA SER A 807 7.94 11.05 -33.85
C SER A 807 7.43 11.83 -32.63
N ALA A 808 6.10 11.82 -32.41
CA ALA A 808 5.44 12.45 -31.28
C ALA A 808 5.31 11.46 -30.11
N THR A 809 5.53 11.95 -28.91
CA THR A 809 5.37 11.21 -27.65
C THR A 809 3.96 11.43 -27.13
N VAL A 810 3.31 10.36 -26.68
CA VAL A 810 2.03 10.47 -25.98
C VAL A 810 2.31 10.85 -24.52
N GLU A 811 1.84 12.02 -24.11
CA GLU A 811 2.04 12.56 -22.75
C GLU A 811 0.94 12.13 -21.80
N ARG A 812 -0.30 12.04 -22.30
CA ARG A 812 -1.49 11.61 -21.56
C ARG A 812 -2.28 10.69 -22.48
N ALA A 813 -2.38 9.41 -22.11
CA ALA A 813 -3.04 8.41 -22.93
C ALA A 813 -4.42 8.04 -22.38
N ASP A 814 -5.24 7.45 -23.25
CA ASP A 814 -6.48 6.77 -22.89
C ASP A 814 -7.57 7.65 -22.25
N LEU A 815 -7.72 8.90 -22.69
CA LEU A 815 -8.85 9.75 -22.28
C LEU A 815 -10.12 9.29 -23.01
N ILE A 816 -11.12 8.81 -22.28
CA ILE A 816 -12.29 8.14 -22.84
C ILE A 816 -13.43 9.13 -23.08
N ASN A 817 -14.02 9.09 -24.28
CA ASN A 817 -15.11 9.94 -24.75
C ASN A 817 -16.30 9.12 -25.28
N THR A 818 -17.48 9.73 -25.42
CA THR A 818 -18.69 9.05 -25.91
C THR A 818 -18.57 8.53 -27.36
N ASN A 819 -17.70 9.13 -28.16
CA ASN A 819 -17.45 8.77 -29.56
C ASN A 819 -15.99 8.39 -29.86
N GLY A 820 -15.14 8.13 -28.85
CA GLY A 820 -13.79 7.64 -29.08
C GLY A 820 -12.83 7.82 -27.91
N ILE A 821 -11.53 7.89 -28.22
CA ILE A 821 -10.45 8.05 -27.25
C ILE A 821 -9.50 9.17 -27.69
N ILE A 822 -9.01 9.96 -26.73
CA ILE A 822 -8.00 10.99 -26.96
C ILE A 822 -6.65 10.54 -26.40
N HIS A 823 -5.60 10.69 -27.20
CA HIS A 823 -4.19 10.60 -26.78
C HIS A 823 -3.53 11.95 -26.96
N VAL A 824 -3.09 12.55 -25.87
CA VAL A 824 -2.45 13.86 -25.87
C VAL A 824 -0.99 13.72 -26.30
N ILE A 825 -0.55 14.50 -27.29
CA ILE A 825 0.78 14.38 -27.89
C ILE A 825 1.60 15.68 -27.80
N ASP A 826 2.92 15.50 -27.77
CA ASP A 826 3.91 16.58 -27.60
C ASP A 826 4.27 17.34 -28.90
N LYS A 827 3.82 16.85 -30.07
CA LYS A 827 4.12 17.41 -31.41
C LYS A 827 2.93 17.27 -32.35
N VAL A 828 2.80 18.22 -33.28
CA VAL A 828 1.82 18.14 -34.37
C VAL A 828 2.28 17.09 -35.40
N LEU A 829 1.38 16.17 -35.76
CA LEU A 829 1.59 15.17 -36.80
C LEU A 829 1.42 15.81 -38.19
N ILE A 830 2.32 15.49 -39.11
CA ILE A 830 2.30 15.98 -40.49
C ILE A 830 2.31 14.75 -41.41
N PRO A 831 1.38 14.67 -42.40
CA PRO A 831 1.27 13.56 -43.36
C PRO A 831 2.53 13.26 -44.18
#